data_AF-A0A2E0R4Z1-F1
#
_entry.id   AF-A0A2E0R4Z1-F1
#
_cell.length_a   1.000
_cell.length_b   1.000
_cell.length_c   1.000
_cell.angle_alpha   90.00
_cell.angle_beta   90.00
_cell.angle_gamma   90.00
#
_symmetry.space_group_name_H-M   'P 1'
#
loop_
_entity.id
_entity.type
_entity.pdbx_description
1 polymer ?
#
loop_
_entity_poly.entity_id
_entity_poly.type
_entity_poly.pdbx_seq_one_letter_code
_entity_poly.pdbx_strand_id
1 'polypeptide(L)'
;MNHEVKQKLIWLIPACLCVLTFFLIHLMQRIGAFIIPGWGIIVLSIFIGAIIFSYSVRLRLLNRIGGGEVLFLAAIIITGMLVPESTVDQYPEQTSLTVSERFDTAWKKIYGKNLFEEFSLHKHLLQYSQSLANFDVHRAGQVGLFSLFGIVLGTCFLFPVDPFDRRLFVQRIILLLLVGLAWALQTELLQVLSRTREVTFVGFIESFIGVSLGIFLFAVADVIHMSRKRSLEDHRFNILGVGIDAVNMSACMDLFNEIICLKNPEKKRDEFDLSSGLQTRLPAMTTAMGVAGIVESRRNQMLQRILNESVLNTPDGMPLVWLGKLFGYRDITRVYGPDLLRDACAFGVEKRWRHYFWGAAPGIVEKLKEVLEERHPSIEISGICCPPFRPLTQEEEDQLVEEVNESNTDIFWIGISTPKQLYFMDRIRDRLNCKIICPVGYAFDVNAGVEKDAPDWIKYSGFQWLHRAIKQPRLWKRYLPDNPTFILKVIFQLLRVRSFPMCLHEHVSQPYKDEDGYDRFPAGCVSLSAQTMSQACERVASWIERGEKKYVNICTADTVVQCYDQPALAKIVMNSGMATTDGMPLVWLARRFGFSFAERVYGPDLMLALCSLSESKGYRHFFYGATDEVLDRLKMNLLTQFPKLAIAGIYSPPFRPLKKQEKDEVVEKINASGADIIWCGLGTPKQDYWVSEFRPLLEGSVILAVGAGFNFHAGSVRQAPRWMMKSGLEWLFRLIVEPRRLWRRYLIGNPRFLFHTRKQWNSSSR
;
A
#
# COMPACT_ATOMS: atom_id res chain seq x y z
N MET A 1 30.11 40.71 -16.46
CA MET A 1 28.71 40.51 -16.92
C MET A 1 28.00 39.63 -15.90
N ASN A 2 26.95 40.16 -15.24
CA ASN A 2 26.23 39.46 -14.16
C ASN A 2 25.76 38.06 -14.60
N HIS A 3 25.80 37.06 -13.70
CA HIS A 3 25.41 35.67 -14.01
C HIS A 3 23.99 35.57 -14.60
N GLU A 4 23.11 36.50 -14.21
CA GLU A 4 21.76 36.66 -14.74
C GLU A 4 21.73 37.18 -16.20
N VAL A 5 22.62 38.10 -16.55
CA VAL A 5 22.75 38.65 -17.91
C VAL A 5 23.43 37.64 -18.83
N LYS A 6 24.42 36.90 -18.32
CA LYS A 6 25.09 35.80 -19.04
C LYS A 6 24.13 34.65 -19.31
N GLN A 7 23.24 34.32 -18.36
CA GLN A 7 22.10 33.44 -18.62
C GLN A 7 21.19 34.04 -19.70
N LYS A 8 20.64 35.25 -19.52
CA LYS A 8 19.73 35.89 -20.50
C LYS A 8 20.31 35.94 -21.93
N LEU A 9 21.61 36.18 -22.11
CA LEU A 9 22.26 36.16 -23.44
C LEU A 9 22.40 34.74 -24.02
N ILE A 10 22.70 33.73 -23.20
CA ILE A 10 22.74 32.32 -23.64
C ILE A 10 21.36 31.85 -24.14
N TRP A 11 20.26 32.48 -23.69
CA TRP A 11 18.88 32.16 -24.06
C TRP A 11 18.33 32.94 -25.28
N LEU A 12 18.88 34.11 -25.60
CA LEU A 12 18.43 34.91 -26.75
C LEU A 12 18.91 34.32 -28.07
N ILE A 13 20.10 33.73 -28.07
CA ILE A 13 20.79 33.22 -29.26
C ILE A 13 20.01 32.09 -29.96
N PRO A 14 19.51 31.04 -29.27
CA PRO A 14 18.73 29.98 -29.91
C PRO A 14 17.38 30.45 -30.44
N ALA A 15 16.70 31.35 -29.73
CA ALA A 15 15.42 31.91 -30.18
C ALA A 15 15.61 32.76 -31.46
N CYS A 16 16.66 33.60 -31.50
CA CYS A 16 17.03 34.34 -32.71
C CYS A 16 17.44 33.40 -33.86
N LEU A 17 18.16 32.31 -33.58
CA LEU A 17 18.53 31.28 -34.57
C LEU A 17 17.31 30.56 -35.13
N CYS A 18 16.31 30.21 -34.32
CA CYS A 18 15.05 29.61 -34.80
C CYS A 18 14.29 30.57 -35.72
N VAL A 19 14.21 31.85 -35.38
CA VAL A 19 13.58 32.88 -36.22
C VAL A 19 14.37 33.10 -37.52
N LEU A 20 15.70 33.12 -37.45
CA LEU A 20 16.57 33.25 -38.63
C LEU A 20 16.46 32.03 -39.55
N THR A 21 16.38 30.83 -38.99
CA THR A 21 16.20 29.58 -39.74
C THR A 21 14.83 29.55 -40.41
N PHE A 22 13.77 29.98 -39.74
CA PHE A 22 12.44 30.15 -40.32
C PHE A 22 12.46 31.14 -41.49
N PHE A 23 13.16 32.27 -41.32
CA PHE A 23 13.29 33.29 -42.37
C PHE A 23 14.11 32.78 -43.58
N LEU A 24 15.20 32.05 -43.34
CA LEU A 24 16.04 31.43 -44.38
C LEU A 24 15.29 30.35 -45.16
N ILE A 25 14.51 29.49 -44.49
CA ILE A 25 13.69 28.47 -45.13
C ILE A 25 12.63 29.14 -46.03
N HIS A 26 11.98 30.20 -45.54
CA HIS A 26 10.99 30.94 -46.32
C HIS A 26 11.61 31.72 -47.50
N LEU A 27 12.83 32.23 -47.33
CA LEU A 27 13.61 32.88 -48.38
C LEU A 27 14.05 31.87 -49.46
N MET A 28 14.56 30.69 -49.08
CA MET A 28 14.94 29.62 -50.01
C MET A 28 13.76 29.06 -50.80
N GLN A 29 12.55 29.05 -50.23
CA GLN A 29 11.31 28.73 -50.95
C GLN A 29 10.95 29.80 -51.99
N ARG A 30 11.11 31.09 -51.67
CA ARG A 30 10.86 32.18 -52.65
C ARG A 30 11.84 32.18 -53.82
N ILE A 31 13.05 31.67 -53.62
CA ILE A 31 14.09 31.59 -54.66
C ILE A 31 13.97 30.27 -55.46
N GLY A 32 13.02 29.38 -55.12
CA GLY A 32 12.68 28.20 -55.92
C GLY A 32 13.63 27.00 -55.75
N ALA A 33 14.46 26.97 -54.70
CA ALA A 33 15.48 25.93 -54.54
C ALA A 33 14.94 24.59 -54.00
N PHE A 34 13.84 24.57 -53.21
CA PHE A 34 13.27 23.36 -52.61
C PHE A 34 11.76 23.49 -52.31
N ILE A 35 11.00 22.40 -52.46
CA ILE A 35 9.55 22.32 -52.13
C ILE A 35 9.38 21.58 -50.80
N ILE A 36 9.17 22.32 -49.71
CA ILE A 36 8.63 21.75 -48.46
C ILE A 36 7.10 21.80 -48.58
N PRO A 37 6.36 20.68 -48.42
CA PRO A 37 4.90 20.70 -48.45
C PRO A 37 4.34 21.67 -47.41
N GLY A 38 3.29 22.43 -47.74
CA GLY A 38 2.72 23.49 -46.89
C GLY A 38 2.38 23.07 -45.45
N TRP A 39 2.15 21.78 -45.21
CA TRP A 39 1.92 21.21 -43.88
C TRP A 39 3.18 21.19 -42.98
N GLY A 40 4.38 21.10 -43.55
CA GLY A 40 5.63 21.19 -42.79
C GLY A 40 5.80 22.56 -42.12
N ILE A 41 5.34 23.63 -42.76
CA ILE A 41 5.33 25.00 -42.21
C ILE A 41 4.34 25.10 -41.05
N ILE A 42 3.18 24.44 -41.15
CA ILE A 42 2.16 24.43 -40.10
C ILE A 42 2.70 23.69 -38.86
N VAL A 43 3.33 22.52 -39.03
CA VAL A 43 3.95 21.76 -37.93
C VAL A 43 5.08 22.55 -37.27
N LEU A 44 5.94 23.18 -38.05
CA LEU A 44 7.03 24.02 -37.54
C LEU A 44 6.49 25.24 -36.78
N SER A 45 5.39 25.84 -37.26
CA SER A 45 4.73 26.98 -36.61
C SER A 45 4.05 26.58 -35.29
N ILE A 46 3.42 25.40 -35.24
CA ILE A 46 2.84 24.84 -34.01
C ILE A 46 3.96 24.53 -33.00
N PHE A 47 5.09 23.98 -33.45
CA PHE A 47 6.23 23.67 -32.59
C PHE A 47 6.86 24.95 -31.99
N ILE A 48 7.09 25.97 -32.82
CA ILE A 48 7.58 27.28 -32.38
C ILE A 48 6.56 27.96 -31.44
N GLY A 49 5.27 27.88 -31.74
CA GLY A 49 4.19 28.39 -30.88
C GLY A 49 4.13 27.70 -29.52
N ALA A 50 4.27 26.38 -29.47
CA ALA A 50 4.31 25.60 -28.24
C ALA A 50 5.55 25.93 -27.39
N ILE A 51 6.70 26.15 -28.03
CA ILE A 51 7.92 26.63 -27.38
C ILE A 51 7.68 28.02 -26.77
N ILE A 52 7.18 28.98 -27.56
CA ILE A 52 6.90 30.36 -27.10
C ILE A 52 5.87 30.37 -25.96
N PHE A 53 4.81 29.57 -26.04
CA PHE A 53 3.78 29.45 -25.01
C PHE A 53 4.33 28.85 -23.71
N SER A 54 5.14 27.79 -23.81
CA SER A 54 5.83 27.18 -22.67
C SER A 54 6.74 28.19 -21.95
N TYR A 55 7.46 29.03 -22.70
CA TYR A 55 8.26 30.13 -22.17
C TYR A 55 7.42 31.23 -21.51
N SER A 56 6.29 31.61 -22.11
CA SER A 56 5.40 32.69 -21.63
C SER A 56 4.72 32.36 -20.29
N VAL A 57 4.44 31.08 -20.04
CA VAL A 57 3.79 30.60 -18.80
C VAL A 57 4.83 30.24 -17.71
N ARG A 58 6.13 30.53 -17.92
CA ARG A 58 7.24 30.13 -17.03
C ARG A 58 7.24 28.63 -16.68
N LEU A 59 6.81 27.78 -17.60
CA LEU A 59 6.98 26.34 -17.44
C LEU A 59 8.49 26.06 -17.53
N ARG A 60 9.12 25.64 -16.41
CA ARG A 60 10.55 25.23 -16.38
C ARG A 60 10.83 23.93 -17.15
N LEU A 61 10.01 23.61 -18.15
CA LEU A 61 9.99 22.36 -18.91
C LEU A 61 11.21 22.26 -19.83
N LEU A 62 11.56 23.35 -20.55
CA LEU A 62 12.65 23.37 -21.54
C LEU A 62 14.03 23.69 -20.93
N ASN A 63 14.08 24.24 -19.72
CA ASN A 63 15.34 24.59 -19.03
C ASN A 63 16.19 23.37 -18.62
N ARG A 64 15.64 22.15 -18.65
CA ARG A 64 16.35 20.91 -18.24
C ARG A 64 16.73 19.98 -19.38
N ILE A 65 16.18 20.19 -20.58
CA ILE A 65 16.34 19.26 -21.71
C ILE A 65 17.66 19.51 -22.46
N GLY A 66 18.32 20.66 -22.26
CA GLY A 66 19.51 21.01 -23.03
C GLY A 66 19.15 21.25 -24.50
N GLY A 67 19.28 22.49 -24.98
CA GLY A 67 18.86 22.85 -26.35
C GLY A 67 19.48 21.99 -27.46
N GLY A 68 20.58 21.27 -27.19
CA GLY A 68 21.23 20.35 -28.12
C GLY A 68 20.43 19.08 -28.44
N GLU A 69 19.67 18.52 -27.50
CA GLU A 69 18.91 17.27 -27.74
C GLU A 69 17.70 17.52 -28.64
N VAL A 70 17.05 18.68 -28.47
CA VAL A 70 15.97 19.15 -29.34
C VAL A 70 16.50 19.49 -30.74
N LEU A 71 17.71 20.07 -30.85
CA LEU A 71 18.36 20.33 -32.14
C LEU A 71 18.78 19.04 -32.85
N PHE A 72 19.28 18.04 -32.12
CA PHE A 72 19.68 16.75 -32.67
C PHE A 72 18.48 15.96 -33.19
N LEU A 73 17.36 15.97 -32.46
CA LEU A 73 16.09 15.38 -32.92
C LEU A 73 15.51 16.11 -34.13
N ALA A 74 15.56 17.45 -34.14
CA ALA A 74 15.18 18.22 -35.32
C ALA A 74 16.06 17.89 -36.53
N ALA A 75 17.38 17.73 -36.32
CA ALA A 75 18.30 17.32 -37.38
C ALA A 75 18.00 15.91 -37.92
N ILE A 76 17.65 14.94 -37.06
CA ILE A 76 17.26 13.58 -37.49
C ILE A 76 15.97 13.61 -38.31
N ILE A 77 14.98 14.39 -37.88
CA ILE A 77 13.70 14.54 -38.60
C ILE A 77 13.93 15.22 -39.95
N ILE A 78 14.74 16.28 -39.99
CA ILE A 78 15.11 16.96 -41.24
C ILE A 78 15.88 16.01 -42.16
N THR A 79 16.83 15.23 -41.63
CA THR A 79 17.61 14.25 -42.42
C THR A 79 16.72 13.13 -42.97
N GLY A 80 15.76 12.64 -42.16
CA GLY A 80 14.79 11.64 -42.58
C GLY A 80 13.79 12.16 -43.64
N MET A 81 13.48 13.45 -43.61
CA MET A 81 12.67 14.12 -44.65
C MET A 81 13.47 14.43 -45.93
N LEU A 82 14.80 14.32 -45.90
CA LEU A 82 15.70 14.58 -47.02
C LEU A 82 16.11 13.29 -47.77
N VAL A 83 15.68 12.09 -47.34
CA VAL A 83 16.00 10.83 -48.01
C VAL A 83 15.22 10.70 -49.33
N PRO A 84 15.89 10.53 -50.49
CA PRO A 84 15.21 10.39 -51.78
C PRO A 84 14.40 9.09 -51.87
N GLU A 85 13.19 9.21 -52.43
CA GLU A 85 12.17 8.16 -52.63
C GLU A 85 12.75 6.86 -53.22
N SER A 86 13.71 6.97 -54.15
CA SER A 86 14.37 5.86 -54.83
C SER A 86 15.18 4.91 -53.92
N THR A 87 15.51 5.34 -52.69
CA THR A 87 16.33 4.55 -51.74
C THR A 87 15.47 3.59 -50.91
N VAL A 88 14.18 3.86 -50.79
CA VAL A 88 13.24 3.13 -49.92
C VAL A 88 12.65 1.91 -50.64
N ASP A 89 12.55 1.95 -51.97
CA ASP A 89 12.01 0.87 -52.80
C ASP A 89 12.90 -0.38 -52.90
N GLN A 90 14.12 -0.34 -52.35
CA GLN A 90 15.10 -1.44 -52.46
C GLN A 90 15.26 -2.31 -51.20
N TYR A 91 14.30 -2.33 -50.27
CA TYR A 91 14.34 -3.25 -49.11
C TYR A 91 13.50 -4.52 -49.39
N PRO A 92 14.08 -5.63 -49.91
CA PRO A 92 13.28 -6.65 -50.57
C PRO A 92 13.03 -7.85 -49.64
N GLU A 93 11.78 -8.30 -49.62
CA GLU A 93 11.24 -9.66 -49.48
C GLU A 93 12.16 -10.83 -49.01
N GLN A 94 13.38 -10.95 -49.52
CA GLN A 94 14.39 -11.96 -49.15
C GLN A 94 14.72 -12.01 -47.65
N THR A 95 14.74 -10.86 -46.97
CA THR A 95 15.11 -10.82 -45.54
C THR A 95 14.03 -11.44 -44.65
N SER A 96 12.75 -11.22 -44.99
CA SER A 96 11.60 -11.78 -44.27
C SER A 96 11.48 -13.30 -44.45
N LEU A 97 11.78 -13.80 -45.65
CA LEU A 97 11.83 -15.23 -45.96
C LEU A 97 12.90 -15.94 -45.14
N THR A 98 14.10 -15.36 -45.07
CA THR A 98 15.24 -15.94 -44.33
C THR A 98 14.96 -16.07 -42.82
N VAL A 99 14.28 -15.09 -42.21
CA VAL A 99 13.91 -15.12 -40.79
C VAL A 99 12.84 -16.19 -40.53
N SER A 100 11.87 -16.32 -41.42
CA SER A 100 10.76 -17.27 -41.30
C SER A 100 11.25 -18.73 -41.39
N GLU A 101 12.16 -19.03 -42.33
CA GLU A 101 12.75 -20.37 -42.48
C GLU A 101 13.58 -20.78 -41.25
N ARG A 102 14.37 -19.85 -40.68
CA ARG A 102 15.15 -20.11 -39.47
C ARG A 102 14.26 -20.39 -38.26
N PHE A 103 13.12 -19.71 -38.17
CA PHE A 103 12.15 -19.92 -37.09
C PHE A 103 11.44 -21.27 -37.20
N ASP A 104 11.02 -21.70 -38.40
CA ASP A 104 10.41 -23.02 -38.60
C ASP A 104 11.39 -24.15 -38.28
N THR A 105 12.64 -23.97 -38.67
CA THR A 105 13.71 -24.93 -38.40
C THR A 105 13.96 -25.09 -36.89
N ALA A 106 13.93 -23.97 -36.13
CA ALA A 106 14.04 -24.00 -34.68
C ALA A 106 12.81 -24.65 -34.02
N TRP A 107 11.60 -24.36 -34.52
CA TRP A 107 10.35 -24.95 -34.02
C TRP A 107 10.31 -26.47 -34.21
N LYS A 108 10.66 -26.94 -35.41
CA LYS A 108 10.72 -28.37 -35.74
C LYS A 108 11.70 -29.12 -34.84
N LYS A 109 12.83 -28.50 -34.50
CA LYS A 109 13.84 -29.08 -33.62
C LYS A 109 13.35 -29.24 -32.17
N ILE A 110 12.43 -28.40 -31.71
CA ILE A 110 11.91 -28.41 -30.34
C ILE A 110 10.68 -29.33 -30.20
N TYR A 111 9.80 -29.35 -31.20
CA TYR A 111 8.48 -29.99 -31.09
C TYR A 111 8.23 -31.13 -32.08
N GLY A 112 9.19 -31.44 -32.96
CA GLY A 112 9.10 -32.56 -33.89
C GLY A 112 8.09 -32.38 -35.04
N LYS A 113 7.59 -31.16 -35.25
CA LYS A 113 6.52 -30.83 -36.22
C LYS A 113 6.81 -29.53 -36.99
N ASN A 114 6.32 -29.44 -38.23
CA ASN A 114 6.42 -28.24 -39.07
C ASN A 114 5.29 -27.25 -38.74
N LEU A 115 5.63 -26.03 -38.32
CA LEU A 115 4.66 -25.01 -37.87
C LEU A 115 3.84 -24.45 -39.04
N PHE A 116 4.50 -24.21 -40.17
CA PHE A 116 3.87 -23.55 -41.32
C PHE A 116 2.94 -24.44 -42.15
N GLU A 117 3.16 -25.76 -42.14
CA GLU A 117 2.30 -26.74 -42.83
C GLU A 117 1.02 -27.06 -42.06
N GLU A 118 1.08 -27.32 -40.74
CA GLU A 118 -0.10 -27.70 -39.94
C GLU A 118 -1.12 -26.55 -39.78
N PHE A 119 -0.67 -25.30 -39.70
CA PHE A 119 -1.54 -24.15 -39.45
C PHE A 119 -1.92 -23.36 -40.70
N SER A 120 -1.49 -23.79 -41.90
CA SER A 120 -1.68 -23.05 -43.15
C SER A 120 -1.24 -21.57 -43.07
N LEU A 121 -0.28 -21.28 -42.18
CA LEU A 121 0.23 -19.92 -41.91
C LEU A 121 1.00 -19.36 -43.10
N HIS A 122 1.57 -20.21 -43.96
CA HIS A 122 2.27 -19.79 -45.16
C HIS A 122 1.36 -18.97 -46.10
N LYS A 123 0.08 -19.36 -46.20
CA LYS A 123 -0.93 -18.65 -47.00
C LYS A 123 -1.29 -17.29 -46.41
N HIS A 124 -1.33 -17.19 -45.08
CA HIS A 124 -1.58 -15.93 -44.36
C HIS A 124 -0.38 -14.99 -44.41
N LEU A 125 0.85 -15.51 -44.33
CA LEU A 125 2.07 -14.71 -44.47
C LEU A 125 2.28 -14.20 -45.90
N LEU A 126 1.92 -14.98 -46.92
CA LEU A 126 1.90 -14.51 -48.32
C LEU A 126 0.84 -13.44 -48.55
N GLN A 127 -0.37 -13.59 -47.97
CA GLN A 127 -1.38 -12.53 -47.99
C GLN A 127 -0.94 -11.29 -47.22
N TYR A 128 -0.21 -11.44 -46.11
CA TYR A 128 0.32 -10.34 -45.32
C TYR A 128 1.48 -9.63 -46.06
N SER A 129 2.35 -10.39 -46.73
CA SER A 129 3.41 -9.89 -47.62
C SER A 129 2.83 -9.11 -48.81
N GLN A 130 1.81 -9.64 -49.49
CA GLN A 130 1.10 -8.92 -50.56
C GLN A 130 0.33 -7.70 -50.05
N SER A 131 -0.15 -7.74 -48.81
CA SER A 131 -0.75 -6.58 -48.12
C SER A 131 0.31 -5.53 -47.76
N LEU A 132 1.54 -5.96 -47.43
CA LEU A 132 2.71 -5.13 -47.17
C LEU A 132 3.32 -4.53 -48.45
N ALA A 133 3.27 -5.24 -49.59
CA ALA A 133 3.74 -4.74 -50.88
C ALA A 133 2.81 -3.65 -51.46
N ASN A 134 1.53 -3.66 -51.09
CA ASN A 134 0.58 -2.57 -51.36
C ASN A 134 0.60 -1.46 -50.27
N PHE A 135 1.50 -1.57 -49.31
CA PHE A 135 1.61 -0.68 -48.16
C PHE A 135 2.61 0.41 -48.50
N ASP A 136 2.11 1.63 -48.70
CA ASP A 136 2.89 2.81 -49.00
C ASP A 136 3.97 3.04 -47.93
N VAL A 137 5.22 2.67 -48.26
CA VAL A 137 6.37 2.70 -47.34
C VAL A 137 6.66 4.11 -46.86
N HIS A 138 6.30 5.13 -47.66
CA HIS A 138 6.40 6.54 -47.30
C HIS A 138 5.38 6.91 -46.20
N ARG A 139 4.19 6.32 -46.20
CA ARG A 139 3.18 6.47 -45.13
C ARG A 139 3.54 5.67 -43.86
N ALA A 140 4.09 4.47 -44.00
CA ALA A 140 4.55 3.68 -42.85
C ALA A 140 5.78 4.34 -42.18
N GLY A 141 6.67 4.94 -42.96
CA GLY A 141 7.76 5.79 -42.48
C GLY A 141 7.25 7.03 -41.74
N GLN A 142 6.19 7.68 -42.23
CA GLN A 142 5.52 8.78 -41.52
C GLN A 142 4.91 8.31 -40.20
N VAL A 143 4.12 7.23 -40.20
CA VAL A 143 3.55 6.65 -38.97
C VAL A 143 4.65 6.24 -37.99
N GLY A 144 5.73 5.63 -38.46
CA GLY A 144 6.89 5.26 -37.65
C GLY A 144 7.63 6.47 -37.06
N LEU A 145 7.84 7.54 -37.83
CA LEU A 145 8.45 8.79 -37.37
C LEU A 145 7.57 9.50 -36.33
N PHE A 146 6.24 9.46 -36.53
CA PHE A 146 5.25 10.02 -35.61
C PHE A 146 5.08 9.16 -34.34
N SER A 147 5.17 7.83 -34.43
CA SER A 147 5.27 6.94 -33.28
C SER A 147 6.56 7.18 -32.49
N LEU A 148 7.70 7.38 -33.18
CA LEU A 148 8.95 7.80 -32.55
C LEU A 148 8.76 9.16 -31.86
N PHE A 149 8.06 10.11 -32.49
CA PHE A 149 7.77 11.42 -31.93
C PHE A 149 6.85 11.35 -30.69
N GLY A 150 5.85 10.45 -30.70
CA GLY A 150 5.00 10.17 -29.54
C GLY A 150 5.74 9.49 -28.39
N ILE A 151 6.66 8.58 -28.70
CA ILE A 151 7.59 7.98 -27.73
C ILE A 151 8.57 9.05 -27.20
N VAL A 152 9.04 9.96 -28.04
CA VAL A 152 9.94 11.07 -27.66
C VAL A 152 9.22 12.13 -26.82
N LEU A 153 7.98 12.49 -27.14
CA LEU A 153 7.15 13.37 -26.30
C LEU A 153 6.80 12.67 -24.98
N GLY A 154 6.38 11.41 -25.03
CA GLY A 154 6.16 10.57 -23.85
C GLY A 154 7.39 10.50 -22.96
N THR A 155 8.59 10.37 -23.54
CA THR A 155 9.88 10.39 -22.82
C THR A 155 10.32 11.78 -22.35
N CYS A 156 9.97 12.86 -23.05
CA CYS A 156 10.12 14.23 -22.55
C CYS A 156 9.23 14.49 -21.32
N PHE A 157 8.13 13.74 -21.17
CA PHE A 157 7.30 13.71 -19.96
C PHE A 157 7.82 12.75 -18.87
N LEU A 158 8.85 11.94 -19.12
CA LEU A 158 9.49 11.02 -18.15
C LEU A 158 10.52 11.71 -17.22
N PHE A 159 10.78 13.02 -17.34
CA PHE A 159 11.70 13.72 -16.44
C PHE A 159 11.01 14.33 -15.21
N PRO A 160 11.60 14.19 -14.01
CA PRO A 160 10.88 14.18 -12.73
C PRO A 160 10.46 15.57 -12.25
N VAL A 161 9.23 15.63 -11.72
CA VAL A 161 8.71 16.71 -10.85
C VAL A 161 8.60 16.14 -9.44
N ASP A 162 8.83 16.99 -8.44
CA ASP A 162 8.73 16.64 -7.02
C ASP A 162 7.35 15.99 -6.69
N PRO A 163 7.30 14.71 -6.29
CA PRO A 163 6.06 13.91 -6.19
C PRO A 163 5.15 14.28 -5.00
N PHE A 164 5.45 15.36 -4.28
CA PHE A 164 4.65 15.85 -3.16
C PHE A 164 3.60 16.91 -3.55
N ASP A 165 3.64 17.46 -4.77
CA ASP A 165 2.63 18.42 -5.23
C ASP A 165 1.52 17.74 -6.06
N ARG A 166 0.46 17.34 -5.34
CA ARG A 166 -0.75 16.70 -5.89
C ARG A 166 -1.42 17.52 -7.00
N ARG A 167 -1.24 18.85 -7.01
CA ARG A 167 -1.88 19.75 -7.98
C ARG A 167 -1.16 19.69 -9.34
N LEU A 168 0.17 19.69 -9.32
CA LEU A 168 0.98 19.55 -10.55
C LEU A 168 0.81 18.16 -11.20
N PHE A 169 0.69 17.11 -10.39
CA PHE A 169 0.45 15.74 -10.86
C PHE A 169 -0.87 15.61 -11.65
N VAL A 170 -1.98 16.11 -11.08
CA VAL A 170 -3.30 16.07 -11.73
C VAL A 170 -3.32 16.93 -13.00
N GLN A 171 -2.70 18.11 -12.97
CA GLN A 171 -2.59 18.98 -14.15
C GLN A 171 -1.85 18.30 -15.30
N ARG A 172 -0.83 17.50 -15.01
CA ARG A 172 -0.05 16.78 -16.03
C ARG A 172 -0.77 15.54 -16.56
N ILE A 173 -1.52 14.81 -15.73
CA ILE A 173 -2.40 13.72 -16.22
C ILE A 173 -3.47 14.27 -17.16
N ILE A 174 -4.10 15.38 -16.79
CA ILE A 174 -5.09 16.04 -17.66
C ILE A 174 -4.43 16.47 -18.98
N LEU A 175 -3.22 17.03 -18.93
CA LEU A 175 -2.49 17.41 -20.14
C LEU A 175 -2.13 16.20 -21.01
N LEU A 176 -1.67 15.09 -20.43
CA LEU A 176 -1.40 13.84 -21.14
C LEU A 176 -2.66 13.25 -21.78
N LEU A 177 -3.79 13.29 -21.08
CA LEU A 177 -5.08 12.87 -21.62
C LEU A 177 -5.53 13.79 -22.75
N LEU A 178 -5.35 15.11 -22.63
CA LEU A 178 -5.68 16.07 -23.69
C LEU A 178 -4.78 15.92 -24.91
N VAL A 179 -3.48 15.67 -24.72
CA VAL A 179 -2.53 15.42 -25.81
C VAL A 179 -2.82 14.06 -26.47
N GLY A 180 -3.12 13.02 -25.71
CA GLY A 180 -3.54 11.72 -26.23
C GLY A 180 -4.88 11.78 -26.97
N LEU A 181 -5.83 12.59 -26.47
CA LEU A 181 -7.11 12.83 -27.12
C LEU A 181 -6.92 13.65 -28.41
N ALA A 182 -6.08 14.69 -28.39
CA ALA A 182 -5.73 15.47 -29.57
C ALA A 182 -5.01 14.61 -30.62
N TRP A 183 -4.14 13.70 -30.18
CA TRP A 183 -3.50 12.70 -31.03
C TRP A 183 -4.50 11.77 -31.69
N ALA A 184 -5.42 11.18 -30.91
CA ALA A 184 -6.47 10.30 -31.42
C ALA A 184 -7.39 11.04 -32.43
N LEU A 185 -7.78 12.28 -32.11
CA LEU A 185 -8.53 13.16 -32.99
C LEU A 185 -7.77 13.50 -34.27
N GLN A 186 -6.45 13.71 -34.20
CA GLN A 186 -5.61 14.00 -35.35
C GLN A 186 -5.47 12.78 -36.28
N THR A 187 -5.28 11.57 -35.73
CA THR A 187 -5.27 10.34 -36.52
C THR A 187 -6.61 10.10 -37.22
N GLU A 188 -7.73 10.36 -36.55
CA GLU A 188 -9.07 10.32 -37.14
C GLU A 188 -9.25 11.39 -38.23
N LEU A 189 -8.79 12.63 -38.00
CA LEU A 189 -8.86 13.71 -38.99
C LEU A 189 -8.01 13.41 -40.24
N LEU A 190 -6.83 12.84 -40.06
CA LEU A 190 -5.95 12.42 -41.16
C LEU A 190 -6.56 11.25 -41.95
N GLN A 191 -7.30 10.36 -41.28
CA GLN A 191 -8.07 9.29 -41.93
C GLN A 191 -9.27 9.83 -42.70
N VAL A 192 -10.03 10.78 -42.14
CA VAL A 192 -11.19 11.43 -42.80
C VAL A 192 -10.77 12.28 -44.02
N LEU A 193 -9.59 12.90 -43.98
CA LEU A 193 -9.03 13.65 -45.11
C LEU A 193 -8.47 12.74 -46.21
N SER A 194 -8.25 11.45 -45.91
CA SER A 194 -7.91 10.44 -46.92
C SER A 194 -9.20 9.90 -47.53
N ARG A 195 -9.42 10.11 -48.83
CA ARG A 195 -10.68 9.75 -49.53
C ARG A 195 -10.98 8.25 -49.63
N THR A 196 -10.28 7.38 -48.91
CA THR A 196 -10.38 5.93 -49.03
C THR A 196 -10.13 5.20 -47.71
N ARG A 197 -11.09 5.24 -46.75
CA ARG A 197 -11.57 4.07 -45.95
C ARG A 197 -12.40 4.49 -44.74
N GLU A 198 -13.32 3.60 -44.35
CA GLU A 198 -14.07 3.60 -43.10
C GLU A 198 -13.13 3.46 -41.89
N VAL A 199 -13.42 4.19 -40.82
CA VAL A 199 -12.72 4.12 -39.53
C VAL A 199 -12.76 2.69 -38.98
N THR A 200 -11.69 1.93 -39.15
CA THR A 200 -11.64 0.54 -38.66
C THR A 200 -11.36 0.52 -37.16
N PHE A 201 -12.14 -0.28 -36.43
CA PHE A 201 -11.97 -0.65 -35.01
C PHE A 201 -10.51 -0.95 -34.58
N VAL A 202 -9.67 -1.36 -35.52
CA VAL A 202 -8.22 -1.61 -35.36
C VAL A 202 -7.44 -0.34 -34.98
N GLY A 203 -7.71 0.82 -35.60
CA GLY A 203 -6.99 2.07 -35.31
C GLY A 203 -7.31 2.64 -33.93
N PHE A 204 -8.54 2.43 -33.46
CA PHE A 204 -8.94 2.72 -32.08
C PHE A 204 -8.20 1.81 -31.08
N ILE A 205 -8.08 0.52 -31.39
CA ILE A 205 -7.33 -0.44 -30.56
C ILE A 205 -5.85 -0.06 -30.50
N GLU A 206 -5.21 0.28 -31.62
CA GLU A 206 -3.80 0.68 -31.65
C GLU A 206 -3.53 1.96 -30.84
N SER A 207 -4.41 2.96 -30.96
CA SER A 207 -4.35 4.18 -30.16
C SER A 207 -4.55 3.92 -28.66
N PHE A 208 -5.50 3.05 -28.31
CA PHE A 208 -5.74 2.64 -26.92
C PHE A 208 -4.57 1.86 -26.33
N ILE A 209 -3.96 0.95 -27.10
CA ILE A 209 -2.75 0.22 -26.72
C ILE A 209 -1.58 1.20 -26.52
N GLY A 210 -1.38 2.14 -27.43
CA GLY A 210 -0.32 3.15 -27.33
C GLY A 210 -0.45 4.05 -26.10
N VAL A 211 -1.64 4.55 -25.80
CA VAL A 211 -1.93 5.35 -24.59
C VAL A 211 -1.74 4.51 -23.34
N SER A 212 -2.24 3.26 -23.34
CA SER A 212 -2.10 2.34 -22.20
C SER A 212 -0.63 1.99 -21.93
N LEU A 213 0.16 1.75 -22.98
CA LEU A 213 1.59 1.48 -22.89
C LEU A 213 2.36 2.73 -22.41
N GLY A 214 1.99 3.92 -22.87
CA GLY A 214 2.56 5.18 -22.41
C GLY A 214 2.29 5.44 -20.92
N ILE A 215 1.07 5.23 -20.45
CA ILE A 215 0.70 5.32 -19.02
C ILE A 215 1.46 4.28 -18.19
N PHE A 216 1.59 3.06 -18.72
CA PHE A 216 2.33 1.98 -18.07
C PHE A 216 3.83 2.31 -17.95
N LEU A 217 4.47 2.76 -19.03
CA LEU A 217 5.88 3.16 -19.04
C LEU A 217 6.13 4.37 -18.13
N PHE A 218 5.20 5.35 -18.08
CA PHE A 218 5.25 6.47 -17.15
C PHE A 218 5.16 6.01 -15.69
N ALA A 219 4.21 5.13 -15.36
CA ALA A 219 4.09 4.57 -14.01
C ALA A 219 5.35 3.76 -13.62
N VAL A 220 5.92 3.00 -14.55
CA VAL A 220 7.16 2.25 -14.32
C VAL A 220 8.34 3.19 -14.07
N ALA A 221 8.50 4.24 -14.87
CA ALA A 221 9.59 5.21 -14.71
C ALA A 221 9.46 6.09 -13.45
N ASP A 222 8.24 6.51 -13.10
CA ASP A 222 7.97 7.26 -11.86
C ASP A 222 8.33 6.40 -10.63
N VAL A 223 7.97 5.12 -10.66
CA VAL A 223 8.32 4.19 -9.58
C VAL A 223 9.83 3.87 -9.57
N ILE A 224 10.50 3.74 -10.73
CA ILE A 224 11.97 3.63 -10.82
C ILE A 224 12.66 4.90 -10.28
N HIS A 225 12.07 6.09 -10.44
CA HIS A 225 12.62 7.30 -9.85
C HIS A 225 12.42 7.35 -8.32
N MET A 226 11.25 6.92 -7.83
CA MET A 226 10.98 6.72 -6.40
C MET A 226 11.93 5.71 -5.74
N SER A 227 12.38 4.71 -6.51
CA SER A 227 13.33 3.67 -6.07
C SER A 227 14.70 4.20 -5.66
N ARG A 228 15.08 5.42 -6.09
CA ARG A 228 16.40 6.01 -5.81
C ARG A 228 16.53 6.63 -4.41
N LYS A 229 15.52 6.51 -3.55
CA LYS A 229 15.44 7.28 -2.28
C LYS A 229 14.99 6.49 -1.04
N ARG A 230 15.14 5.16 -0.99
CA ARG A 230 14.81 4.39 0.21
C ARG A 230 16.08 3.84 0.88
N SER A 231 16.23 4.14 2.17
CA SER A 231 17.24 3.53 3.03
C SER A 231 16.92 2.04 3.20
N LEU A 232 17.96 1.24 3.45
CA LEU A 232 17.91 -0.18 3.77
C LEU A 232 17.12 -0.51 5.06
N GLU A 233 16.54 0.48 5.74
CA GLU A 233 15.83 0.32 7.02
C GLU A 233 14.40 -0.24 6.86
N ASP A 234 13.80 -0.15 5.67
CA ASP A 234 12.40 -0.52 5.44
C ASP A 234 12.30 -1.84 4.65
N HIS A 235 12.67 -2.97 5.27
CA HIS A 235 12.77 -4.31 4.65
C HIS A 235 11.43 -4.88 4.13
N ARG A 236 10.29 -4.29 4.51
CA ARG A 236 8.95 -4.78 4.18
C ARG A 236 8.17 -3.77 3.34
N PHE A 237 7.56 -4.23 2.25
CA PHE A 237 6.75 -3.38 1.36
C PHE A 237 5.31 -3.86 1.22
N ASN A 238 4.39 -2.90 1.11
CA ASN A 238 2.95 -3.18 1.06
C ASN A 238 2.47 -3.54 -0.36
N ILE A 239 1.91 -4.74 -0.53
CA ILE A 239 1.16 -5.15 -1.71
C ILE A 239 -0.27 -5.49 -1.31
N LEU A 240 -1.22 -4.67 -1.77
CA LEU A 240 -2.65 -4.83 -1.53
C LEU A 240 -3.00 -5.05 -0.05
N GLY A 241 -2.31 -4.39 0.87
CA GLY A 241 -2.53 -4.52 2.31
C GLY A 241 -1.84 -5.72 2.95
N VAL A 242 -0.91 -6.35 2.26
CA VAL A 242 -0.03 -7.38 2.85
C VAL A 242 1.41 -6.90 2.76
N GLY A 243 2.12 -6.91 3.88
CA GLY A 243 3.56 -6.65 3.92
C GLY A 243 4.33 -7.83 3.34
N ILE A 244 5.14 -7.59 2.31
CA ILE A 244 6.07 -8.53 1.69
C ILE A 244 7.48 -8.18 2.13
N ASP A 245 8.26 -9.16 2.55
CA ASP A 245 9.65 -8.90 2.90
C ASP A 245 10.54 -8.96 1.66
N ALA A 246 11.37 -7.94 1.51
CA ALA A 246 12.32 -7.80 0.42
C ALA A 246 13.61 -8.59 0.71
N VAL A 247 13.47 -9.91 0.75
CA VAL A 247 14.54 -10.85 1.15
C VAL A 247 15.02 -11.72 -0.01
N ASN A 248 16.16 -12.36 0.21
CA ASN A 248 16.66 -13.47 -0.58
C ASN A 248 16.84 -14.71 0.32
N MET A 249 17.25 -15.84 -0.25
CA MET A 249 17.36 -17.09 0.52
C MET A 249 18.36 -16.99 1.68
N SER A 250 19.51 -16.34 1.47
CA SER A 250 20.52 -16.14 2.53
C SER A 250 19.94 -15.38 3.71
N ALA A 251 19.27 -14.24 3.45
CA ALA A 251 18.65 -13.43 4.50
C ALA A 251 17.57 -14.21 5.27
N CYS A 252 16.84 -15.11 4.61
CA CYS A 252 15.90 -16.00 5.29
C CYS A 252 16.61 -16.97 6.25
N MET A 253 17.74 -17.56 5.84
CA MET A 253 18.52 -18.48 6.68
C MET A 253 19.14 -17.75 7.88
N ASP A 254 19.67 -16.55 7.65
CA ASP A 254 20.23 -15.71 8.72
C ASP A 254 19.16 -15.36 9.76
N LEU A 255 17.96 -14.98 9.31
CA LEU A 255 16.81 -14.71 10.18
C LEU A 255 16.35 -15.97 10.94
N PHE A 256 16.30 -17.13 10.28
CA PHE A 256 15.93 -18.39 10.93
C PHE A 256 16.95 -18.74 12.02
N ASN A 257 18.24 -18.60 11.73
CA ASN A 257 19.32 -18.83 12.67
C ASN A 257 19.20 -17.90 13.89
N GLU A 258 18.98 -16.61 13.65
CA GLU A 258 18.81 -15.63 14.72
C GLU A 258 17.63 -16.00 15.63
N ILE A 259 16.47 -16.31 15.06
CA ILE A 259 15.26 -16.68 15.82
C ILE A 259 15.47 -17.96 16.63
N ILE A 260 16.12 -18.97 16.04
CA ILE A 260 16.38 -20.24 16.73
C ILE A 260 17.36 -20.05 17.89
N CYS A 261 18.34 -19.16 17.75
CA CYS A 261 19.30 -18.83 18.81
C CYS A 261 18.73 -17.94 19.93
N LEU A 262 17.49 -17.42 19.81
CA LEU A 262 16.86 -16.66 20.89
C LEU A 262 16.69 -17.52 22.14
N LYS A 263 17.03 -16.94 23.30
CA LYS A 263 16.74 -17.57 24.60
C LYS A 263 15.24 -17.81 24.75
N ASN A 264 14.88 -18.89 25.45
CA ASN A 264 13.47 -19.16 25.74
C ASN A 264 12.87 -17.99 26.53
N PRO A 265 11.65 -17.55 26.19
CA PRO A 265 11.03 -16.42 26.85
C PRO A 265 10.76 -16.72 28.33
N GLU A 266 10.97 -15.73 29.21
CA GLU A 266 10.56 -15.83 30.61
C GLU A 266 9.03 -15.81 30.72
N LYS A 267 8.34 -15.10 29.82
CA LYS A 267 6.88 -15.15 29.66
C LYS A 267 6.52 -15.41 28.20
N LYS A 268 5.57 -16.32 27.94
CA LYS A 268 5.10 -16.71 26.59
C LYS A 268 4.69 -15.57 25.63
N ARG A 269 4.58 -14.32 26.10
CA ARG A 269 4.17 -13.16 25.30
C ARG A 269 5.28 -12.11 25.10
N ASP A 270 6.51 -12.39 25.52
CA ASP A 270 7.62 -11.46 25.37
C ASP A 270 7.92 -11.21 23.88
N GLU A 271 8.14 -9.94 23.55
CA GLU A 271 8.60 -9.49 22.23
C GLU A 271 10.13 -9.38 22.24
N PHE A 272 10.75 -9.89 21.19
CA PHE A 272 12.20 -9.87 21.00
C PHE A 272 12.57 -8.91 19.88
N ASP A 273 13.52 -8.03 20.15
CA ASP A 273 14.17 -7.23 19.10
C ASP A 273 15.25 -8.07 18.41
N LEU A 274 15.13 -8.19 17.10
CA LEU A 274 16.11 -8.83 16.22
C LEU A 274 17.15 -7.80 15.77
N SER A 275 18.36 -8.25 15.44
CA SER A 275 19.47 -7.45 14.91
C SER A 275 19.12 -6.72 13.61
N SER A 276 18.12 -7.21 12.88
CA SER A 276 17.50 -6.55 11.72
C SER A 276 16.59 -5.36 12.07
N GLY A 277 16.40 -5.05 13.36
CA GLY A 277 15.46 -4.03 13.85
C GLY A 277 13.99 -4.48 13.87
N LEU A 278 13.74 -5.77 13.61
CA LEU A 278 12.42 -6.40 13.64
C LEU A 278 12.03 -6.81 15.06
N GLN A 279 10.73 -6.75 15.36
CA GLN A 279 10.17 -7.34 16.58
C GLN A 279 9.48 -8.67 16.28
N THR A 280 9.73 -9.68 17.09
CA THR A 280 9.10 -11.00 16.94
C THR A 280 8.59 -11.55 18.25
N ARG A 281 7.60 -12.45 18.16
CA ARG A 281 7.11 -13.28 19.27
C ARG A 281 7.38 -14.73 18.92
N LEU A 282 7.73 -15.54 19.92
CA LEU A 282 7.94 -16.98 19.74
C LEU A 282 6.64 -17.76 20.00
N PRO A 283 6.31 -18.78 19.19
CA PRO A 283 6.96 -19.12 17.92
C PRO A 283 6.76 -18.06 16.84
N ALA A 284 7.82 -17.80 16.08
CA ALA A 284 7.82 -16.87 14.98
C ALA A 284 7.06 -17.46 13.78
N MET A 285 6.05 -16.75 13.30
CA MET A 285 5.27 -17.16 12.12
C MET A 285 5.95 -16.69 10.85
N THR A 286 6.13 -17.61 9.91
CA THR A 286 6.72 -17.33 8.59
C THR A 286 5.77 -17.80 7.48
N THR A 287 5.82 -17.20 6.31
CA THR A 287 4.97 -17.63 5.18
C THR A 287 5.69 -17.59 3.85
N ALA A 288 5.43 -18.62 3.02
CA ALA A 288 5.74 -18.62 1.59
C ALA A 288 4.55 -18.03 0.82
N MET A 289 4.68 -16.77 0.40
CA MET A 289 3.52 -15.97 0.05
C MET A 289 3.43 -15.70 -1.45
N GLY A 290 2.41 -16.28 -2.08
CA GLY A 290 2.11 -16.12 -3.50
C GLY A 290 0.93 -15.16 -3.76
N VAL A 291 0.77 -14.76 -5.03
CA VAL A 291 -0.29 -13.84 -5.51
C VAL A 291 -1.69 -14.20 -4.97
N ALA A 292 -2.05 -15.48 -5.02
CA ALA A 292 -3.37 -15.91 -4.59
C ALA A 292 -3.59 -15.76 -3.07
N GLY A 293 -2.55 -15.85 -2.23
CA GLY A 293 -2.65 -15.54 -0.80
C GLY A 293 -3.02 -14.08 -0.56
N ILE A 294 -2.40 -13.16 -1.32
CA ILE A 294 -2.70 -11.72 -1.28
C ILE A 294 -4.12 -11.43 -1.74
N VAL A 295 -4.54 -12.02 -2.86
CA VAL A 295 -5.89 -11.77 -3.40
C VAL A 295 -6.95 -12.29 -2.45
N GLU A 296 -6.74 -13.46 -1.85
CA GLU A 296 -7.67 -14.03 -0.87
C GLU A 296 -7.72 -13.22 0.42
N SER A 297 -6.59 -12.66 0.88
CA SER A 297 -6.55 -11.79 2.06
C SER A 297 -7.40 -10.52 1.88
N ARG A 298 -7.65 -10.09 0.63
CA ARG A 298 -8.58 -8.99 0.34
C ARG A 298 -10.04 -9.34 0.60
N ARG A 299 -10.38 -10.63 0.59
CA ARG A 299 -11.71 -11.15 0.88
C ARG A 299 -11.82 -11.58 2.35
N ASN A 300 -10.71 -11.99 2.96
CA ASN A 300 -10.66 -12.49 4.33
C ASN A 300 -9.70 -11.69 5.22
N GLN A 301 -10.29 -11.01 6.21
CA GLN A 301 -9.55 -10.15 7.12
C GLN A 301 -8.65 -10.89 8.11
N MET A 302 -9.09 -12.06 8.57
CA MET A 302 -8.27 -12.92 9.43
C MET A 302 -7.00 -13.34 8.69
N LEU A 303 -7.11 -13.67 7.41
CA LEU A 303 -5.95 -14.03 6.59
C LEU A 303 -4.98 -12.85 6.42
N GLN A 304 -5.49 -11.64 6.13
CA GLN A 304 -4.65 -10.45 6.04
C GLN A 304 -4.00 -10.12 7.40
N ARG A 305 -4.68 -10.32 8.53
CA ARG A 305 -4.08 -10.20 9.88
C ARG A 305 -2.92 -11.17 10.06
N ILE A 306 -3.14 -12.47 9.87
CA ILE A 306 -2.12 -13.52 10.05
C ILE A 306 -0.87 -13.22 9.23
N LEU A 307 -1.06 -12.82 7.96
CA LEU A 307 0.06 -12.45 7.09
C LEU A 307 0.81 -11.24 7.64
N ASN A 308 0.14 -10.16 8.06
CA ASN A 308 0.84 -8.97 8.55
C ASN A 308 1.44 -9.14 9.96
N GLU A 309 0.94 -10.08 10.77
CA GLU A 309 1.52 -10.47 12.05
C GLU A 309 2.69 -11.46 11.92
N SER A 310 2.88 -12.04 10.73
CA SER A 310 4.02 -12.93 10.47
C SER A 310 5.31 -12.14 10.42
N VAL A 311 6.37 -12.66 11.05
CA VAL A 311 7.69 -12.00 11.06
C VAL A 311 8.30 -12.00 9.66
N LEU A 312 7.96 -13.00 8.84
CA LEU A 312 8.49 -13.16 7.49
C LEU A 312 7.38 -13.59 6.51
N ASN A 313 7.23 -12.84 5.41
CA ASN A 313 6.40 -13.11 4.25
C ASN A 313 7.29 -13.11 3.01
N THR A 314 7.79 -14.28 2.68
CA THR A 314 8.74 -14.47 1.59
C THR A 314 8.08 -14.30 0.21
N PRO A 315 8.79 -13.73 -0.78
CA PRO A 315 8.28 -13.55 -2.14
C PRO A 315 8.32 -14.87 -2.93
N ASP A 316 7.27 -15.69 -2.80
CA ASP A 316 7.15 -17.01 -3.44
C ASP A 316 7.04 -16.93 -4.98
N GLY A 317 6.36 -15.90 -5.48
CA GLY A 317 6.12 -15.67 -6.90
C GLY A 317 6.92 -14.52 -7.49
N MET A 318 7.37 -14.69 -8.75
CA MET A 318 8.07 -13.64 -9.51
C MET A 318 7.35 -12.28 -9.57
N PRO A 319 6.00 -12.20 -9.63
CA PRO A 319 5.32 -10.89 -9.57
C PRO A 319 5.69 -10.06 -8.33
N LEU A 320 5.92 -10.70 -7.18
CA LEU A 320 6.33 -10.00 -5.96
C LEU A 320 7.78 -9.53 -6.03
N VAL A 321 8.66 -10.34 -6.64
CA VAL A 321 10.04 -9.96 -6.92
C VAL A 321 10.10 -8.76 -7.86
N TRP A 322 9.31 -8.76 -8.94
CA TRP A 322 9.23 -7.64 -9.87
C TRP A 322 8.72 -6.38 -9.18
N LEU A 323 7.71 -6.48 -8.33
CA LEU A 323 7.18 -5.34 -7.57
C LEU A 323 8.17 -4.84 -6.51
N GLY A 324 8.88 -5.74 -5.83
CA GLY A 324 9.97 -5.36 -4.91
C GLY A 324 11.09 -4.61 -5.64
N LYS A 325 11.56 -5.13 -6.78
CA LYS A 325 12.55 -4.46 -7.62
C LYS A 325 12.05 -3.12 -8.13
N LEU A 326 10.78 -3.05 -8.54
CA LEU A 326 10.13 -1.82 -8.95
C LEU A 326 10.15 -0.79 -7.80
N PHE A 327 9.85 -1.20 -6.56
CA PHE A 327 9.91 -0.33 -5.37
C PHE A 327 11.32 -0.01 -4.86
N GLY A 328 12.37 -0.55 -5.50
CA GLY A 328 13.77 -0.23 -5.22
C GLY A 328 14.55 -1.26 -4.42
N TYR A 329 13.94 -2.38 -4.07
CA TYR A 329 14.64 -3.49 -3.44
C TYR A 329 15.39 -4.29 -4.50
N ARG A 330 16.70 -4.03 -4.65
CA ARG A 330 17.51 -4.65 -5.72
C ARG A 330 17.84 -6.11 -5.44
N ASP A 331 18.10 -6.43 -4.17
CA ASP A 331 18.59 -7.74 -3.73
C ASP A 331 17.48 -8.75 -3.47
N ILE A 332 16.22 -8.36 -3.65
CA ILE A 332 15.08 -9.27 -3.55
C ILE A 332 15.18 -10.35 -4.63
N THR A 333 15.10 -11.60 -4.20
CA THR A 333 15.01 -12.76 -5.09
C THR A 333 13.76 -13.54 -4.77
N ARG A 334 13.40 -14.46 -5.67
CA ARG A 334 12.31 -15.40 -5.39
C ARG A 334 12.73 -16.33 -4.26
N VAL A 335 11.86 -16.51 -3.27
CA VAL A 335 12.05 -17.46 -2.17
C VAL A 335 10.82 -18.36 -2.14
N TYR A 336 10.95 -19.53 -2.75
CA TYR A 336 9.86 -20.46 -3.03
C TYR A 336 9.72 -21.50 -1.91
N GLY A 337 8.51 -21.84 -1.48
CA GLY A 337 8.28 -22.75 -0.34
C GLY A 337 9.08 -24.07 -0.37
N PRO A 338 9.11 -24.84 -1.47
CA PRO A 338 9.94 -26.04 -1.61
C PRO A 338 11.45 -25.79 -1.52
N ASP A 339 11.93 -24.67 -2.08
CA ASP A 339 13.34 -24.28 -2.01
C ASP A 339 13.69 -23.87 -0.58
N LEU A 340 12.81 -23.12 0.09
CA LEU A 340 12.96 -22.69 1.49
C LEU A 340 13.05 -23.89 2.44
N LEU A 341 12.17 -24.90 2.28
CA LEU A 341 12.23 -26.14 3.07
C LEU A 341 13.57 -26.85 2.87
N ARG A 342 13.94 -27.09 1.62
CA ARG A 342 15.19 -27.81 1.27
C ARG A 342 16.41 -27.10 1.84
N ASP A 343 16.52 -25.80 1.58
CA ASP A 343 17.70 -25.02 1.94
C ASP A 343 17.77 -24.80 3.47
N ALA A 344 16.63 -24.68 4.17
CA ALA A 344 16.58 -24.66 5.63
C ALA A 344 17.00 -26.00 6.24
N CYS A 345 16.60 -27.13 5.65
CA CYS A 345 17.07 -28.45 6.10
C CYS A 345 18.57 -28.59 5.89
N ALA A 346 19.10 -28.21 4.72
CA ALA A 346 20.53 -28.27 4.43
C ALA A 346 21.35 -27.37 5.38
N PHE A 347 20.92 -26.13 5.58
CA PHE A 347 21.57 -25.18 6.49
C PHE A 347 21.47 -25.63 7.95
N GLY A 348 20.35 -26.24 8.32
CA GLY A 348 20.09 -26.75 9.66
C GLY A 348 20.99 -27.92 10.08
N VAL A 349 21.59 -28.67 9.14
CA VAL A 349 22.48 -29.80 9.45
C VAL A 349 23.69 -29.35 10.26
N GLU A 350 24.41 -28.31 9.81
CA GLU A 350 25.60 -27.82 10.52
C GLU A 350 25.25 -27.19 11.88
N LYS A 351 24.04 -26.63 11.99
CA LYS A 351 23.53 -25.95 13.18
C LYS A 351 22.74 -26.85 14.11
N ARG A 352 22.50 -28.10 13.72
CA ARG A 352 21.67 -29.10 14.41
C ARG A 352 20.25 -28.59 14.71
N TRP A 353 19.60 -28.01 13.71
CA TRP A 353 18.18 -27.64 13.82
C TRP A 353 17.31 -28.89 13.79
N ARG A 354 16.29 -28.92 14.65
CA ARG A 354 15.31 -30.01 14.75
C ARG A 354 14.05 -29.67 13.98
N HIS A 355 13.70 -30.53 13.02
CA HIS A 355 12.59 -30.33 12.09
C HIS A 355 11.44 -31.30 12.39
N TYR A 356 10.22 -30.77 12.54
CA TYR A 356 9.01 -31.58 12.61
C TYR A 356 8.13 -31.35 11.38
N PHE A 357 7.72 -32.41 10.69
CA PHE A 357 6.91 -32.32 9.47
C PHE A 357 5.48 -32.82 9.69
N TRP A 358 4.52 -31.91 9.61
CA TRP A 358 3.10 -32.23 9.76
C TRP A 358 2.31 -31.85 8.51
N GLY A 359 1.65 -32.82 7.86
CA GLY A 359 0.83 -32.55 6.67
C GLY A 359 0.91 -33.60 5.57
N ALA A 360 0.63 -33.16 4.34
CA ALA A 360 0.58 -33.98 3.12
C ALA A 360 -0.38 -35.17 3.19
N ALA A 361 -0.29 -36.06 2.20
CA ALA A 361 -1.07 -37.30 2.13
C ALA A 361 -0.33 -38.48 2.74
N PRO A 362 -1.04 -39.58 3.09
CA PRO A 362 -0.42 -40.71 3.77
C PRO A 362 0.72 -41.27 2.93
N GLY A 363 1.88 -41.49 3.54
CA GLY A 363 3.10 -41.95 2.87
C GLY A 363 4.00 -40.84 2.31
N ILE A 364 3.53 -39.59 2.20
CA ILE A 364 4.35 -38.49 1.64
C ILE A 364 5.36 -37.97 2.67
N VAL A 365 4.96 -37.83 3.93
CA VAL A 365 5.86 -37.32 4.99
C VAL A 365 6.94 -38.34 5.36
N GLU A 366 6.61 -39.62 5.31
CA GLU A 366 7.55 -40.74 5.48
C GLU A 366 8.58 -40.73 4.35
N LYS A 367 8.12 -40.60 3.11
CA LYS A 367 9.01 -40.50 1.95
C LYS A 367 9.86 -39.22 1.95
N LEU A 368 9.29 -38.10 2.41
CA LEU A 368 10.02 -36.85 2.59
C LEU A 368 11.18 -37.06 3.57
N LYS A 369 10.90 -37.72 4.71
CA LYS A 369 11.91 -38.07 5.71
C LYS A 369 13.03 -38.91 5.09
N GLU A 370 12.69 -40.00 4.40
CA GLU A 370 13.68 -40.87 3.74
C GLU A 370 14.60 -40.09 2.79
N VAL A 371 14.03 -39.24 1.92
CA VAL A 371 14.80 -38.44 0.95
C VAL A 371 15.69 -37.41 1.65
N LEU A 372 15.23 -36.81 2.74
CA LEU A 372 16.02 -35.84 3.49
C LEU A 372 17.17 -36.52 4.25
N GLU A 373 16.94 -37.67 4.88
CA GLU A 373 17.98 -38.46 5.57
C GLU A 373 19.02 -39.02 4.58
N GLU A 374 18.60 -39.44 3.38
CA GLU A 374 19.52 -39.86 2.31
C GLU A 374 20.41 -38.71 1.83
N ARG A 375 19.84 -37.51 1.63
CA ARG A 375 20.59 -36.32 1.19
C ARG A 375 21.47 -35.73 2.29
N HIS A 376 21.03 -35.81 3.53
CA HIS A 376 21.66 -35.18 4.68
C HIS A 376 21.69 -36.18 5.85
N PRO A 377 22.69 -37.08 5.93
CA PRO A 377 22.73 -38.14 6.94
C PRO A 377 22.74 -37.67 8.41
N SER A 378 23.05 -36.40 8.66
CA SER A 378 23.08 -35.79 10.00
C SER A 378 21.92 -34.83 10.26
N ILE A 379 20.87 -34.85 9.42
CA ILE A 379 19.67 -34.04 9.65
C ILE A 379 18.93 -34.53 10.92
N GLU A 380 18.43 -33.59 11.74
CA GLU A 380 17.64 -33.92 12.92
C GLU A 380 16.14 -33.74 12.62
N ILE A 381 15.44 -34.86 12.46
CA ILE A 381 13.99 -34.88 12.28
C ILE A 381 13.35 -35.31 13.59
N SER A 382 12.76 -34.35 14.31
CA SER A 382 12.18 -34.54 15.64
C SER A 382 10.83 -35.25 15.62
N GLY A 383 10.12 -35.22 14.48
CA GLY A 383 8.90 -35.99 14.27
C GLY A 383 8.28 -35.80 12.89
N ILE A 384 7.40 -36.73 12.53
CA ILE A 384 6.60 -36.67 11.29
C ILE A 384 5.18 -37.13 11.58
N CYS A 385 4.18 -36.47 10.99
CA CYS A 385 2.79 -36.89 11.15
C CYS A 385 1.92 -36.47 9.95
N CYS A 386 1.17 -37.43 9.41
CA CYS A 386 0.14 -37.19 8.41
C CYS A 386 -1.19 -36.93 9.12
N PRO A 387 -1.84 -35.76 8.94
CA PRO A 387 -3.11 -35.48 9.58
C PRO A 387 -4.26 -36.27 8.95
N PRO A 388 -5.36 -36.48 9.69
CA PRO A 388 -6.59 -36.99 9.11
C PRO A 388 -7.12 -35.99 8.07
N PHE A 389 -7.76 -36.50 7.02
CA PHE A 389 -8.32 -35.70 5.92
C PHE A 389 -9.67 -35.05 6.28
N ARG A 390 -9.77 -34.57 7.53
CA ARG A 390 -10.90 -33.89 8.15
C ARG A 390 -10.36 -32.88 9.17
N PRO A 391 -11.19 -31.95 9.69
CA PRO A 391 -10.78 -31.16 10.85
C PRO A 391 -10.35 -32.08 12.01
N LEU A 392 -9.28 -31.67 12.72
CA LEU A 392 -8.85 -32.32 13.95
C LEU A 392 -9.93 -32.16 15.02
N THR A 393 -10.10 -33.19 15.86
CA THR A 393 -10.77 -33.02 17.15
C THR A 393 -9.87 -32.23 18.10
N GLN A 394 -10.44 -31.73 19.21
CA GLN A 394 -9.64 -31.02 20.22
C GLN A 394 -8.55 -31.95 20.79
N GLU A 395 -8.90 -33.21 21.08
CA GLU A 395 -7.97 -34.23 21.59
C GLU A 395 -6.81 -34.50 20.63
N GLU A 396 -7.08 -34.63 19.32
CA GLU A 396 -6.03 -34.84 18.31
C GLU A 396 -5.10 -33.63 18.17
N GLU A 397 -5.64 -32.42 18.28
CA GLU A 397 -4.83 -31.20 18.29
C GLU A 397 -3.98 -31.09 19.56
N ASP A 398 -4.55 -31.44 20.71
CA ASP A 398 -3.85 -31.43 21.99
C ASP A 398 -2.69 -32.43 22.00
N GLN A 399 -2.92 -33.64 21.48
CA GLN A 399 -1.89 -34.66 21.31
C GLN A 399 -0.77 -34.20 20.39
N LEU A 400 -1.10 -33.58 19.24
CA LEU A 400 -0.09 -33.04 18.33
C LEU A 400 0.76 -31.95 19.00
N VAL A 401 0.12 -31.06 19.76
CA VAL A 401 0.83 -29.99 20.48
C VAL A 401 1.78 -30.56 21.52
N GLU A 402 1.34 -31.58 22.26
CA GLU A 402 2.17 -32.29 23.24
C GLU A 402 3.38 -32.95 22.56
N GLU A 403 3.15 -33.71 21.48
CA GLU A 403 4.20 -34.39 20.72
C GLU A 403 5.25 -33.41 20.15
N VAL A 404 4.81 -32.29 19.56
CA VAL A 404 5.72 -31.28 19.01
C VAL A 404 6.54 -30.59 20.11
N ASN A 405 5.95 -30.41 21.30
CA ASN A 405 6.63 -29.80 22.44
C ASN A 405 7.64 -30.75 23.09
N GLU A 406 7.29 -32.02 23.28
CA GLU A 406 8.16 -33.04 23.86
C GLU A 406 9.36 -33.37 22.96
N SER A 407 9.16 -33.31 21.65
CA SER A 407 10.21 -33.55 20.65
C SER A 407 11.24 -32.40 20.55
N ASN A 408 11.08 -31.33 21.34
CA ASN A 408 11.96 -30.15 21.36
C ASN A 408 12.22 -29.57 19.95
N THR A 409 11.18 -29.49 19.14
CA THR A 409 11.26 -29.04 17.75
C THR A 409 11.71 -27.57 17.64
N ASP A 410 12.64 -27.26 16.74
CA ASP A 410 13.02 -25.87 16.44
C ASP A 410 12.13 -25.27 15.36
N ILE A 411 11.89 -26.03 14.27
CA ILE A 411 11.05 -25.61 13.14
C ILE A 411 9.90 -26.61 12.93
N PHE A 412 8.67 -26.12 13.09
CA PHE A 412 7.45 -26.86 12.79
C PHE A 412 6.94 -26.55 11.38
N TRP A 413 7.02 -27.53 10.47
CA TRP A 413 6.62 -27.40 9.07
C TRP A 413 5.18 -27.87 8.85
N ILE A 414 4.38 -27.05 8.17
CA ILE A 414 2.98 -27.36 7.85
C ILE A 414 2.81 -27.61 6.34
N GLY A 415 2.46 -28.83 5.97
CA GLY A 415 2.30 -29.31 4.59
C GLY A 415 0.85 -29.44 4.12
N ILE A 416 -0.06 -28.54 4.50
CA ILE A 416 -1.45 -28.53 4.02
C ILE A 416 -1.74 -27.31 3.14
N SER A 417 -2.81 -27.34 2.35
CA SER A 417 -3.08 -26.28 1.38
C SER A 417 -3.43 -24.92 2.01
N THR A 418 -2.99 -23.84 1.39
CA THR A 418 -3.44 -22.47 1.68
C THR A 418 -4.92 -22.31 1.32
N PRO A 419 -5.76 -21.63 2.14
CA PRO A 419 -5.42 -20.89 3.37
C PRO A 419 -5.45 -21.70 4.67
N LYS A 420 -5.81 -22.99 4.64
CA LYS A 420 -6.00 -23.80 5.86
C LYS A 420 -4.76 -23.85 6.75
N GLN A 421 -3.56 -23.98 6.15
CA GLN A 421 -2.30 -23.96 6.89
C GLN A 421 -2.09 -22.67 7.72
N LEU A 422 -2.57 -21.52 7.24
CA LEU A 422 -2.38 -20.23 7.92
C LEU A 422 -3.33 -20.09 9.11
N TYR A 423 -4.58 -20.53 8.97
CA TYR A 423 -5.51 -20.58 10.10
C TYR A 423 -5.08 -21.60 11.14
N PHE A 424 -4.51 -22.73 10.72
CA PHE A 424 -4.01 -23.73 11.63
C PHE A 424 -2.81 -23.21 12.43
N MET A 425 -1.83 -22.61 11.76
CA MET A 425 -0.69 -21.92 12.38
C MET A 425 -1.16 -20.91 13.43
N ASP A 426 -2.07 -20.02 13.06
CA ASP A 426 -2.60 -18.97 13.95
C ASP A 426 -3.33 -19.53 15.17
N ARG A 427 -4.03 -20.67 15.02
CA ARG A 427 -4.77 -21.31 16.11
C ARG A 427 -3.85 -21.97 17.15
N ILE A 428 -2.77 -22.61 16.72
CA ILE A 428 -1.92 -23.43 17.60
C ILE A 428 -0.68 -22.70 18.12
N ARG A 429 -0.31 -21.55 17.52
CA ARG A 429 0.96 -20.87 17.79
C ARG A 429 1.26 -20.65 19.27
N ASP A 430 0.28 -20.22 20.08
CA ASP A 430 0.50 -19.88 21.49
C ASP A 430 0.68 -21.12 22.40
N ARG A 431 0.43 -22.30 21.83
CA ARG A 431 0.50 -23.60 22.51
C ARG A 431 1.79 -24.36 22.22
N LEU A 432 2.52 -23.96 21.18
CA LEU A 432 3.77 -24.59 20.76
C LEU A 432 4.99 -23.90 21.41
N ASN A 433 6.01 -24.70 21.74
CA ASN A 433 7.28 -24.25 22.30
C ASN A 433 8.40 -24.17 21.26
N CYS A 434 8.11 -24.52 19.99
CA CYS A 434 9.07 -24.39 18.90
C CYS A 434 9.43 -22.93 18.64
N LYS A 435 10.49 -22.70 17.86
CA LYS A 435 10.98 -21.36 17.56
C LYS A 435 10.31 -20.77 16.32
N ILE A 436 10.06 -21.59 15.31
CA ILE A 436 9.51 -21.18 14.02
C ILE A 436 8.37 -22.10 13.62
N ILE A 437 7.27 -21.50 13.13
CA ILE A 437 6.22 -22.22 12.39
C ILE A 437 6.29 -21.80 10.93
N CYS A 438 6.44 -22.78 10.03
CA CYS A 438 6.66 -22.54 8.60
C CYS A 438 5.69 -23.34 7.71
N PRO A 439 4.51 -22.78 7.39
CA PRO A 439 3.60 -23.32 6.39
C PRO A 439 4.16 -23.23 4.96
N VAL A 440 4.29 -24.39 4.33
CA VAL A 440 4.88 -24.55 2.98
C VAL A 440 4.01 -25.37 2.02
N GLY A 441 2.93 -25.98 2.51
CA GLY A 441 1.94 -26.69 1.72
C GLY A 441 2.54 -27.76 0.82
N TYR A 442 2.48 -27.53 -0.50
CA TYR A 442 2.92 -28.46 -1.55
C TYR A 442 4.44 -28.75 -1.58
N ALA A 443 5.22 -28.11 -0.70
CA ALA A 443 6.65 -28.37 -0.60
C ALA A 443 7.02 -29.80 -0.21
N PHE A 444 6.13 -30.50 0.51
CA PHE A 444 6.38 -31.88 0.91
C PHE A 444 6.39 -32.81 -0.31
N ASP A 445 5.38 -32.71 -1.18
CA ASP A 445 5.27 -33.53 -2.40
C ASP A 445 6.47 -33.35 -3.35
N VAL A 446 6.97 -32.12 -3.47
CA VAL A 446 8.12 -31.78 -4.33
C VAL A 446 9.42 -32.35 -3.75
N ASN A 447 9.67 -32.14 -2.46
CA ASN A 447 10.91 -32.59 -1.84
C ASN A 447 10.94 -34.10 -1.58
N ALA A 448 9.78 -34.77 -1.44
CA ALA A 448 9.65 -36.22 -1.43
C ALA A 448 9.83 -36.87 -2.82
N GLY A 449 9.94 -36.06 -3.88
CA GLY A 449 10.09 -36.53 -5.26
C GLY A 449 8.82 -37.16 -5.86
N VAL A 450 7.68 -37.05 -5.19
CA VAL A 450 6.38 -37.51 -5.70
C VAL A 450 5.94 -36.65 -6.88
N GLU A 451 6.24 -35.36 -6.83
CA GLU A 451 5.86 -34.39 -7.84
C GLU A 451 7.07 -33.69 -8.47
N LYS A 452 7.10 -33.67 -9.81
CA LYS A 452 8.14 -32.94 -10.55
C LYS A 452 7.80 -31.45 -10.62
N ASP A 453 8.65 -30.64 -10.03
CA ASP A 453 8.59 -29.18 -10.13
C ASP A 453 8.91 -28.67 -11.54
N ALA A 454 8.64 -27.39 -11.80
CA ALA A 454 8.94 -26.75 -13.07
C ALA A 454 10.47 -26.57 -13.25
N PRO A 455 10.97 -26.59 -14.50
CA PRO A 455 12.33 -26.14 -14.81
C PRO A 455 12.58 -24.70 -14.34
N ASP A 456 13.83 -24.40 -13.98
CA ASP A 456 14.20 -23.10 -13.40
C ASP A 456 13.86 -21.92 -14.31
N TRP A 457 14.06 -22.04 -15.63
CA TRP A 457 13.72 -20.96 -16.56
C TRP A 457 12.22 -20.62 -16.52
N ILE A 458 11.32 -21.60 -16.31
CA ILE A 458 9.87 -21.38 -16.16
C ILE A 458 9.54 -20.70 -14.82
N LYS A 459 10.27 -21.08 -13.76
CA LYS A 459 10.13 -20.47 -12.43
C LYS A 459 10.50 -18.99 -12.48
N TYR A 460 11.68 -18.68 -13.00
CA TYR A 460 12.22 -17.33 -13.06
C TYR A 460 11.53 -16.44 -14.11
N SER A 461 10.93 -17.01 -15.15
CA SER A 461 10.09 -16.26 -16.09
C SER A 461 8.70 -15.89 -15.54
N GLY A 462 8.32 -16.42 -14.37
CA GLY A 462 7.01 -16.19 -13.76
C GLY A 462 5.88 -17.05 -14.35
N PHE A 463 6.19 -18.08 -15.15
CA PHE A 463 5.19 -18.98 -15.76
C PHE A 463 4.94 -20.27 -14.96
N GLN A 464 5.50 -20.41 -13.75
CA GLN A 464 5.31 -21.61 -12.93
C GLN A 464 3.84 -21.89 -12.61
N TRP A 465 3.02 -20.85 -12.37
CA TRP A 465 1.60 -21.02 -12.12
C TRP A 465 0.88 -21.67 -13.32
N LEU A 466 1.28 -21.31 -14.56
CA LEU A 466 0.73 -21.86 -15.79
C LEU A 466 1.17 -23.32 -15.97
N HIS A 467 2.46 -23.61 -15.76
CA HIS A 467 2.97 -24.99 -15.77
C HIS A 467 2.20 -25.88 -14.78
N ARG A 468 1.96 -25.40 -13.55
CA ARG A 468 1.16 -26.12 -12.56
C ARG A 468 -0.31 -26.25 -12.96
N ALA A 469 -0.90 -25.21 -13.57
CA ALA A 469 -2.28 -25.24 -14.04
C ALA A 469 -2.49 -26.28 -15.15
N ILE A 470 -1.53 -26.41 -16.08
CA ILE A 470 -1.56 -27.41 -17.15
C ILE A 470 -1.51 -28.83 -16.56
N LYS A 471 -0.63 -29.07 -15.58
CA LYS A 471 -0.55 -30.37 -14.88
C LYS A 471 -1.80 -30.68 -14.04
N GLN A 472 -2.38 -29.66 -13.39
CA GLN A 472 -3.52 -29.81 -12.49
C GLN A 472 -4.64 -28.85 -12.89
N PRO A 473 -5.53 -29.25 -13.83
CA PRO A 473 -6.60 -28.40 -14.35
C PRO A 473 -7.51 -27.77 -13.28
N ARG A 474 -7.68 -28.43 -12.12
CA ARG A 474 -8.41 -27.87 -10.97
C ARG A 474 -7.89 -26.49 -10.50
N LEU A 475 -6.59 -26.20 -10.69
CA LEU A 475 -5.97 -24.94 -10.28
C LEU A 475 -6.40 -23.75 -11.16
N TRP A 476 -6.96 -24.00 -12.34
CA TRP A 476 -7.48 -22.94 -13.21
C TRP A 476 -8.58 -22.12 -12.54
N LYS A 477 -9.43 -22.79 -11.74
CA LYS A 477 -10.49 -22.12 -10.95
C LYS A 477 -9.95 -21.08 -9.97
N ARG A 478 -8.68 -21.20 -9.57
CA ARG A 478 -7.97 -20.26 -8.69
C ARG A 478 -7.19 -19.22 -9.50
N TYR A 479 -6.35 -19.65 -10.43
CA TYR A 479 -5.43 -18.73 -11.13
C TYR A 479 -6.12 -17.78 -12.11
N LEU A 480 -7.15 -18.25 -12.82
CA LEU A 480 -7.83 -17.46 -13.84
C LEU A 480 -8.55 -16.22 -13.25
N PRO A 481 -9.23 -16.29 -12.08
CA PRO A 481 -9.75 -15.08 -11.44
C PRO A 481 -8.69 -14.31 -10.63
N ASP A 482 -7.77 -14.98 -9.94
CA ASP A 482 -6.87 -14.32 -8.99
C ASP A 482 -5.79 -13.49 -9.69
N ASN A 483 -5.17 -14.00 -10.77
CA ASN A 483 -4.08 -13.31 -11.44
C ASN A 483 -4.52 -11.97 -12.08
N PRO A 484 -5.61 -11.89 -12.88
CA PRO A 484 -6.09 -10.61 -13.39
C PRO A 484 -6.54 -9.66 -12.29
N THR A 485 -7.19 -10.18 -11.24
CA THR A 485 -7.61 -9.38 -10.08
C THR A 485 -6.41 -8.75 -9.37
N PHE A 486 -5.33 -9.51 -9.21
CA PHE A 486 -4.08 -9.02 -8.63
C PHE A 486 -3.51 -7.88 -9.46
N ILE A 487 -3.33 -8.09 -10.77
CA ILE A 487 -2.76 -7.09 -11.69
C ILE A 487 -3.58 -5.80 -11.65
N LEU A 488 -4.91 -5.90 -11.80
CA LEU A 488 -5.81 -4.73 -11.79
C LEU A 488 -5.72 -3.95 -10.47
N LYS A 489 -5.76 -4.64 -9.33
CA LYS A 489 -5.69 -3.98 -8.01
C LYS A 489 -4.33 -3.37 -7.75
N VAL A 490 -3.23 -4.01 -8.19
CA VAL A 490 -1.88 -3.48 -8.07
C VAL A 490 -1.75 -2.21 -8.92
N ILE A 491 -2.28 -2.20 -10.14
CA ILE A 491 -2.33 -0.99 -10.98
C ILE A 491 -3.08 0.13 -10.23
N PHE A 492 -4.25 -0.15 -9.64
CA PHE A 492 -4.96 0.86 -8.83
C PHE A 492 -4.19 1.35 -7.61
N GLN A 493 -3.40 0.48 -6.97
CA GLN A 493 -2.51 0.87 -5.87
C GLN A 493 -1.38 1.78 -6.38
N LEU A 494 -0.70 1.40 -7.46
CA LEU A 494 0.41 2.15 -8.05
C LEU A 494 -0.04 3.53 -8.54
N LEU A 495 -1.21 3.60 -9.18
CA LEU A 495 -1.83 4.86 -9.62
C LEU A 495 -2.43 5.68 -8.45
N ARG A 496 -2.33 5.19 -7.21
CA ARG A 496 -2.90 5.80 -5.99
C ARG A 496 -4.41 6.08 -6.09
N VAL A 497 -5.12 5.36 -6.96
CA VAL A 497 -6.58 5.40 -7.09
C VAL A 497 -7.22 4.77 -5.86
N ARG A 498 -6.55 3.76 -5.27
CA ARG A 498 -7.03 3.06 -4.08
C ARG A 498 -5.90 2.79 -3.10
N SER A 499 -6.11 3.13 -1.83
CA SER A 499 -5.22 2.74 -0.74
C SER A 499 -5.56 1.34 -0.23
N PHE A 500 -4.53 0.58 0.14
CA PHE A 500 -4.65 -0.74 0.74
C PHE A 500 -3.81 -0.78 2.01
N PRO A 501 -4.31 -0.33 3.17
CA PRO A 501 -3.55 -0.35 4.41
C PRO A 501 -3.21 -1.80 4.81
N MET A 502 -2.01 -2.01 5.38
CA MET A 502 -1.53 -3.35 5.77
C MET A 502 -2.32 -3.90 6.94
N CYS A 503 -2.52 -3.10 7.98
CA CYS A 503 -3.23 -3.59 9.14
C CYS A 503 -4.77 -3.60 8.86
N LEU A 504 -5.48 -4.56 9.45
CA LEU A 504 -6.94 -4.61 9.43
C LEU A 504 -7.47 -4.56 10.85
N HIS A 505 -8.65 -3.98 10.97
CA HIS A 505 -9.37 -3.87 12.23
C HIS A 505 -10.09 -5.17 12.55
N GLU A 506 -10.07 -5.58 13.81
CA GLU A 506 -11.02 -6.58 14.30
C GLU A 506 -12.44 -6.03 14.11
N HIS A 507 -13.29 -6.77 13.38
CA HIS A 507 -14.68 -6.36 13.19
C HIS A 507 -15.51 -6.85 14.37
N VAL A 508 -15.76 -5.96 15.32
CA VAL A 508 -16.83 -6.16 16.27
C VAL A 508 -18.15 -6.04 15.51
N SER A 509 -18.91 -7.12 15.43
CA SER A 509 -20.17 -7.16 14.67
C SER A 509 -21.41 -7.05 15.55
N GLN A 510 -21.28 -7.33 16.86
CA GLN A 510 -22.39 -7.36 17.82
C GLN A 510 -22.10 -6.46 19.03
N PRO A 511 -23.15 -5.88 19.65
CA PRO A 511 -23.02 -5.25 20.95
C PRO A 511 -22.55 -6.23 22.03
N TYR A 512 -21.82 -5.74 23.02
CA TYR A 512 -21.31 -6.53 24.13
C TYR A 512 -21.13 -5.64 25.37
N LYS A 513 -20.95 -6.25 26.55
CA LYS A 513 -20.61 -5.52 27.78
C LYS A 513 -19.10 -5.54 28.00
N ASP A 514 -18.54 -4.41 28.39
CA ASP A 514 -17.13 -4.34 28.76
C ASP A 514 -16.86 -4.87 30.19
N GLU A 515 -15.60 -4.84 30.60
CA GLU A 515 -15.12 -5.33 31.90
C GLU A 515 -15.81 -4.68 33.12
N ASP A 516 -16.32 -3.45 32.98
CA ASP A 516 -17.07 -2.74 34.01
C ASP A 516 -18.59 -2.96 33.89
N GLY A 517 -19.05 -3.81 32.96
CA GLY A 517 -20.46 -4.13 32.72
C GLY A 517 -21.24 -3.11 31.88
N TYR A 518 -20.57 -2.10 31.30
CA TYR A 518 -21.20 -1.07 30.47
C TYR A 518 -21.38 -1.55 29.03
N ASP A 519 -22.48 -1.14 28.40
CA ASP A 519 -22.81 -1.54 27.05
C ASP A 519 -21.89 -0.86 26.02
N ARG A 520 -21.36 -1.68 25.10
CA ARG A 520 -20.61 -1.25 23.93
C ARG A 520 -21.30 -1.69 22.65
N PHE A 521 -21.26 -0.84 21.64
CA PHE A 521 -21.87 -1.11 20.33
C PHE A 521 -20.86 -0.89 19.19
N PRO A 522 -20.96 -1.65 18.09
CA PRO A 522 -20.12 -1.46 16.91
C PRO A 522 -20.33 -0.11 16.22
N ALA A 523 -19.24 0.62 15.97
CA ALA A 523 -19.21 1.77 15.08
C ALA A 523 -18.09 1.61 14.05
N GLY A 524 -18.43 0.95 12.94
CA GLY A 524 -17.50 0.75 11.85
C GLY A 524 -16.47 -0.34 12.18
N CYS A 525 -15.24 0.07 12.52
CA CYS A 525 -14.13 -0.83 12.82
C CYS A 525 -13.71 -0.84 14.29
N VAL A 526 -14.45 -0.12 15.13
CA VAL A 526 -14.24 -0.02 16.59
C VAL A 526 -15.58 -0.17 17.31
N SER A 527 -15.55 -0.29 18.63
CA SER A 527 -16.74 -0.25 19.50
C SER A 527 -16.74 1.00 20.37
N LEU A 528 -17.92 1.56 20.62
CA LEU A 528 -18.14 2.74 21.45
C LEU A 528 -19.04 2.38 22.62
N SER A 529 -18.90 3.12 23.72
CA SER A 529 -19.73 3.00 24.92
C SER A 529 -21.08 3.69 24.71
N ALA A 530 -22.18 2.95 24.90
CA ALA A 530 -23.53 3.50 24.96
C ALA A 530 -23.81 3.97 26.39
N GLN A 531 -23.86 5.28 26.62
CA GLN A 531 -23.96 5.85 27.97
C GLN A 531 -24.49 7.28 28.00
N THR A 532 -24.87 7.73 29.19
CA THR A 532 -25.23 9.13 29.49
C THR A 532 -23.99 9.92 29.96
N MET A 533 -24.12 11.26 30.04
CA MET A 533 -23.05 12.08 30.61
C MET A 533 -22.77 11.74 32.10
N SER A 534 -23.81 11.44 32.88
CA SER A 534 -23.67 11.04 34.29
C SER A 534 -22.90 9.73 34.42
N GLN A 535 -23.28 8.72 33.64
CA GLN A 535 -22.61 7.42 33.62
C GLN A 535 -21.13 7.55 33.26
N ALA A 536 -20.78 8.42 32.30
CA ALA A 536 -19.39 8.68 31.95
C ALA A 536 -18.59 9.30 33.11
N CYS A 537 -19.19 10.23 33.86
CA CYS A 537 -18.55 10.85 35.02
C CYS A 537 -18.38 9.87 36.19
N GLU A 538 -19.43 9.11 36.51
CA GLU A 538 -19.43 8.06 37.54
C GLU A 538 -18.37 7.00 37.25
N ARG A 539 -18.27 6.59 35.99
CA ARG A 539 -17.28 5.60 35.56
C ARG A 539 -15.85 6.11 35.76
N VAL A 540 -15.57 7.34 35.36
CA VAL A 540 -14.25 7.97 35.58
C VAL A 540 -13.95 8.09 37.07
N ALA A 541 -14.92 8.53 37.88
CA ALA A 541 -14.76 8.61 39.34
C ALA A 541 -14.44 7.24 39.95
N SER A 542 -15.14 6.19 39.51
CA SER A 542 -14.89 4.83 39.99
C SER A 542 -13.48 4.33 39.67
N TRP A 543 -12.94 4.66 38.49
CA TRP A 543 -11.58 4.30 38.13
C TRP A 543 -10.54 5.04 38.97
N ILE A 544 -10.77 6.32 39.27
CA ILE A 544 -9.92 7.09 40.17
C ILE A 544 -9.93 6.47 41.57
N GLU A 545 -11.11 6.17 42.11
CA GLU A 545 -11.26 5.58 43.45
C GLU A 545 -10.63 4.17 43.54
N ARG A 546 -10.58 3.42 42.45
CA ARG A 546 -9.90 2.11 42.36
C ARG A 546 -8.41 2.20 41.99
N GLY A 547 -7.87 3.39 41.73
CA GLY A 547 -6.49 3.57 41.28
C GLY A 547 -6.19 2.99 39.89
N GLU A 548 -7.21 2.87 39.04
CA GLU A 548 -7.08 2.28 37.71
C GLU A 548 -6.61 3.28 36.67
N LYS A 549 -5.58 2.89 35.91
CA LYS A 549 -5.02 3.69 34.82
C LYS A 549 -5.84 3.49 33.55
N LYS A 550 -7.06 4.04 33.47
CA LYS A 550 -7.95 3.88 32.30
C LYS A 550 -7.82 5.04 31.32
N TYR A 551 -8.15 4.76 30.06
CA TYR A 551 -8.13 5.74 28.97
C TYR A 551 -9.55 6.02 28.48
N VAL A 552 -9.90 7.30 28.39
CA VAL A 552 -11.13 7.80 27.75
C VAL A 552 -10.82 8.42 26.39
N ASN A 553 -11.27 7.75 25.34
CA ASN A 553 -11.24 8.28 23.99
C ASN A 553 -12.52 9.10 23.73
N ILE A 554 -12.37 10.37 23.37
CA ILE A 554 -13.48 11.19 22.87
C ILE A 554 -13.70 10.86 21.40
N CYS A 555 -14.51 9.83 21.12
CA CYS A 555 -14.62 9.25 19.79
C CYS A 555 -15.61 10.05 18.93
N THR A 556 -15.13 10.62 17.84
CA THR A 556 -15.95 11.32 16.86
C THR A 556 -16.15 10.47 15.59
N ALA A 557 -17.10 10.86 14.73
CA ALA A 557 -17.24 10.23 13.41
C ALA A 557 -15.93 10.28 12.59
N ASP A 558 -15.14 11.33 12.75
CA ASP A 558 -13.81 11.44 12.13
C ASP A 558 -12.81 10.48 12.77
N THR A 559 -12.85 10.29 14.09
CA THR A 559 -12.04 9.27 14.78
C THR A 559 -12.33 7.88 14.21
N VAL A 560 -13.60 7.51 14.02
CA VAL A 560 -13.98 6.23 13.40
C VAL A 560 -13.41 6.09 11.99
N VAL A 561 -13.46 7.14 11.16
CA VAL A 561 -12.89 7.14 9.81
C VAL A 561 -11.36 7.04 9.84
N GLN A 562 -10.71 7.75 10.76
CA GLN A 562 -9.27 7.68 10.94
C GLN A 562 -8.84 6.29 11.43
N CYS A 563 -9.61 5.66 12.32
CA CYS A 563 -9.41 4.27 12.72
C CYS A 563 -9.40 3.40 11.47
N TYR A 564 -10.36 3.52 10.54
CA TYR A 564 -10.34 2.74 9.30
C TYR A 564 -9.04 2.79 8.51
N ASP A 565 -8.38 3.95 8.49
CA ASP A 565 -7.10 4.14 7.79
C ASP A 565 -5.88 3.73 8.65
N GLN A 566 -6.01 3.71 9.97
CA GLN A 566 -4.93 3.55 10.94
C GLN A 566 -5.27 2.46 11.99
N PRO A 567 -4.87 1.21 11.77
CA PRO A 567 -5.26 0.10 12.65
C PRO A 567 -4.58 0.11 14.02
N ALA A 568 -3.40 0.70 14.12
CA ALA A 568 -2.82 1.01 15.43
C ALA A 568 -3.73 1.95 16.23
N LEU A 569 -4.32 2.98 15.60
CA LEU A 569 -5.31 3.84 16.24
C LEU A 569 -6.58 3.08 16.60
N ALA A 570 -7.09 2.23 15.72
CA ALA A 570 -8.26 1.41 16.02
C ALA A 570 -8.05 0.50 17.24
N LYS A 571 -6.86 -0.13 17.36
CA LYS A 571 -6.46 -0.92 18.52
C LYS A 571 -6.43 -0.09 19.80
N ILE A 572 -5.90 1.14 19.74
CA ILE A 572 -5.88 2.08 20.87
C ILE A 572 -7.30 2.42 21.32
N VAL A 573 -8.20 2.72 20.37
CA VAL A 573 -9.61 3.05 20.67
C VAL A 573 -10.35 1.84 21.23
N MET A 574 -10.16 0.65 20.65
CA MET A 574 -10.75 -0.60 21.15
C MET A 574 -10.33 -0.90 22.59
N ASN A 575 -9.05 -0.71 22.91
CA ASN A 575 -8.46 -0.94 24.23
C ASN A 575 -8.64 0.24 25.20
N SER A 576 -9.36 1.29 24.80
CA SER A 576 -9.76 2.35 25.73
C SER A 576 -10.72 1.77 26.77
N GLY A 577 -10.69 2.29 28.00
CA GLY A 577 -11.70 1.95 29.01
C GLY A 577 -13.07 2.47 28.60
N MET A 578 -13.12 3.62 27.92
CA MET A 578 -14.34 4.22 27.41
C MET A 578 -14.08 4.97 26.11
N ALA A 579 -14.81 4.62 25.04
CA ALA A 579 -14.84 5.37 23.79
C ALA A 579 -16.21 6.06 23.66
N THR A 580 -16.24 7.38 23.82
CA THR A 580 -17.49 8.13 23.96
C THR A 580 -18.23 8.36 22.65
N THR A 581 -19.52 8.67 22.72
CA THR A 581 -20.35 9.11 21.59
C THR A 581 -20.22 10.61 21.33
N ASP A 582 -19.06 11.08 20.87
CA ASP A 582 -18.89 12.50 20.51
C ASP A 582 -19.42 12.81 19.10
N GLY A 583 -20.73 13.04 19.04
CA GLY A 583 -21.46 13.53 17.89
C GLY A 583 -22.78 12.80 17.68
N MET A 584 -23.79 13.52 17.21
CA MET A 584 -25.14 12.95 17.03
C MET A 584 -25.22 11.73 16.12
N PRO A 585 -24.44 11.59 15.02
CA PRO A 585 -24.45 10.36 14.23
C PRO A 585 -24.09 9.10 15.02
N LEU A 586 -23.18 9.20 15.99
CA LEU A 586 -22.80 8.08 16.86
C LEU A 586 -23.89 7.77 17.88
N VAL A 587 -24.58 8.80 18.38
CA VAL A 587 -25.76 8.63 19.25
C VAL A 587 -26.90 7.94 18.50
N TRP A 588 -27.18 8.36 17.26
CA TRP A 588 -28.21 7.71 16.44
C TRP A 588 -27.83 6.26 16.14
N LEU A 589 -26.55 5.97 15.91
CA LEU A 589 -26.06 4.61 15.75
C LEU A 589 -26.24 3.78 17.03
N ALA A 590 -25.91 4.31 18.20
CA ALA A 590 -26.15 3.64 19.49
C ALA A 590 -27.63 3.28 19.67
N ARG A 591 -28.52 4.25 19.43
CA ARG A 591 -29.98 4.06 19.50
C ARG A 591 -30.49 3.02 18.51
N ARG A 592 -29.86 2.94 17.34
CA ARG A 592 -30.17 1.93 16.31
C ARG A 592 -29.86 0.50 16.78
N PHE A 593 -28.90 0.34 17.69
CA PHE A 593 -28.59 -0.94 18.37
C PHE A 593 -29.47 -1.19 19.62
N GLY A 594 -30.50 -0.37 19.88
CA GLY A 594 -31.42 -0.54 21.00
C GLY A 594 -31.08 0.31 22.24
N PHE A 595 -29.95 1.02 22.24
CA PHE A 595 -29.53 1.86 23.37
C PHE A 595 -30.22 3.23 23.32
N SER A 596 -31.54 3.26 23.55
CA SER A 596 -32.36 4.49 23.50
C SER A 596 -31.90 5.57 24.47
N PHE A 597 -31.34 5.17 25.61
CA PHE A 597 -30.78 6.04 26.66
C PHE A 597 -29.46 6.70 26.29
N ALA A 598 -28.77 6.26 25.22
CA ALA A 598 -27.48 6.81 24.86
C ALA A 598 -27.60 8.31 24.56
N GLU A 599 -26.71 9.09 25.17
CA GLU A 599 -26.59 10.53 24.99
C GLU A 599 -25.31 10.89 24.24
N ARG A 600 -25.20 12.15 23.86
CA ARG A 600 -23.93 12.68 23.36
C ARG A 600 -23.02 12.99 24.54
N VAL A 601 -21.92 12.26 24.66
CA VAL A 601 -20.86 12.57 25.63
C VAL A 601 -19.79 13.42 24.94
N TYR A 602 -20.02 14.73 24.92
CA TYR A 602 -19.16 15.72 24.27
C TYR A 602 -17.93 16.04 25.12
N GLY A 603 -16.72 15.94 24.54
CA GLY A 603 -15.46 16.11 25.29
C GLY A 603 -15.36 17.40 26.11
N PRO A 604 -15.64 18.59 25.54
CA PRO A 604 -15.67 19.84 26.29
C PRO A 604 -16.68 19.84 27.44
N ASP A 605 -17.88 19.29 27.27
CA ASP A 605 -18.87 19.25 28.35
C ASP A 605 -18.47 18.24 29.44
N LEU A 606 -17.92 17.08 29.06
CA LEU A 606 -17.39 16.07 29.99
C LEU A 606 -16.25 16.66 30.85
N MET A 607 -15.43 17.53 30.27
CA MET A 607 -14.37 18.22 31.00
C MET A 607 -14.92 19.11 32.11
N LEU A 608 -15.94 19.93 31.82
CA LEU A 608 -16.58 20.76 32.83
C LEU A 608 -17.33 19.94 33.88
N ALA A 609 -17.99 18.86 33.46
CA ALA A 609 -18.71 17.96 34.38
C ALA A 609 -17.75 17.30 35.38
N LEU A 610 -16.59 16.82 34.90
CA LEU A 610 -15.57 16.25 35.77
C LEU A 610 -14.88 17.31 36.65
N CYS A 611 -14.64 18.53 36.17
CA CYS A 611 -14.15 19.62 37.01
C CYS A 611 -15.14 19.97 38.13
N SER A 612 -16.44 20.05 37.81
CA SER A 612 -17.48 20.28 38.81
C SER A 612 -17.56 19.16 39.85
N LEU A 613 -17.50 17.89 39.42
CA LEU A 613 -17.42 16.74 40.32
C LEU A 613 -16.18 16.83 41.23
N SER A 614 -15.06 17.26 40.67
CA SER A 614 -13.78 17.36 41.37
C SER A 614 -13.76 18.46 42.44
N GLU A 615 -14.60 19.50 42.36
CA GLU A 615 -14.74 20.46 43.47
C GLU A 615 -15.33 19.83 44.74
N SER A 616 -16.15 18.79 44.57
CA SER A 616 -16.74 18.05 45.70
C SER A 616 -15.87 16.89 46.17
N LYS A 617 -15.18 16.21 45.25
CA LYS A 617 -14.39 15.01 45.51
C LYS A 617 -12.90 15.29 45.79
N GLY A 618 -12.41 16.47 45.41
CA GLY A 618 -11.01 16.87 45.59
C GLY A 618 -10.03 16.27 44.56
N TYR A 619 -10.51 15.79 43.41
CA TYR A 619 -9.63 15.20 42.39
C TYR A 619 -8.70 16.26 41.78
N ARG A 620 -7.46 15.84 41.52
CA ARG A 620 -6.37 16.67 41.00
C ARG A 620 -6.24 16.50 39.49
N HIS A 621 -6.14 17.62 38.78
CA HIS A 621 -6.08 17.65 37.32
C HIS A 621 -4.71 18.08 36.78
N PHE A 622 -4.22 17.38 35.77
CA PHE A 622 -3.07 17.77 34.97
C PHE A 622 -3.48 18.06 33.52
N PHE A 623 -3.03 19.16 32.94
CA PHE A 623 -3.34 19.52 31.55
C PHE A 623 -2.10 19.47 30.66
N TYR A 624 -2.11 18.59 29.67
CA TYR A 624 -1.02 18.37 28.73
C TYR A 624 -1.44 18.68 27.28
N GLY A 625 -0.76 19.60 26.61
CA GLY A 625 -1.03 19.96 25.21
C GLY A 625 -1.29 21.46 25.01
N ALA A 626 -1.83 21.83 23.84
CA ALA A 626 -2.02 23.23 23.42
C ALA A 626 -0.74 24.10 23.53
N THR A 627 -0.87 25.42 23.38
CA THR A 627 0.22 26.39 23.65
C THR A 627 0.13 26.88 25.09
N ASP A 628 1.21 27.45 25.62
CA ASP A 628 1.23 28.07 26.94
C ASP A 628 0.12 29.12 27.10
N GLU A 629 -0.12 29.98 26.10
CA GLU A 629 -1.16 31.01 26.17
C GLU A 629 -2.59 30.46 26.18
N VAL A 630 -2.79 29.25 25.67
CA VAL A 630 -4.08 28.55 25.74
C VAL A 630 -4.24 27.89 27.11
N LEU A 631 -3.18 27.28 27.65
CA LEU A 631 -3.21 26.65 28.97
C LEU A 631 -3.39 27.67 30.10
N ASP A 632 -2.76 28.85 30.01
CA ASP A 632 -2.93 29.92 31.00
C ASP A 632 -4.36 30.44 31.02
N ARG A 633 -4.94 30.69 29.84
CA ARG A 633 -6.35 31.10 29.72
C ARG A 633 -7.31 30.01 30.18
N LEU A 634 -7.03 28.76 29.85
CA LEU A 634 -7.80 27.61 30.32
C LEU A 634 -7.80 27.55 31.85
N LYS A 635 -6.62 27.64 32.48
CA LYS A 635 -6.47 27.64 33.94
C LYS A 635 -7.26 28.78 34.58
N MET A 636 -7.13 30.00 34.06
CA MET A 636 -7.85 31.16 34.58
C MET A 636 -9.38 30.97 34.48
N ASN A 637 -9.89 30.52 33.34
CA ASN A 637 -11.32 30.33 33.14
C ASN A 637 -11.88 29.20 34.00
N LEU A 638 -11.15 28.09 34.14
CA LEU A 638 -11.56 26.98 35.00
C LEU A 638 -11.58 27.36 36.47
N LEU A 639 -10.57 28.08 36.97
CA LEU A 639 -10.55 28.55 38.37
C LEU A 639 -11.60 29.64 38.64
N THR A 640 -11.97 30.42 37.63
CA THR A 640 -13.09 31.36 37.74
C THR A 640 -14.42 30.62 37.90
N GLN A 641 -14.60 29.53 37.16
CA GLN A 641 -15.84 28.74 37.18
C GLN A 641 -15.91 27.76 38.35
N PHE A 642 -14.76 27.22 38.77
CA PHE A 642 -14.60 26.19 39.79
C PHE A 642 -13.50 26.60 40.77
N PRO A 643 -13.78 27.50 41.73
CA PRO A 643 -12.77 28.08 42.62
C PRO A 643 -12.00 27.09 43.48
N LYS A 644 -12.53 25.90 43.74
CA LYS A 644 -11.89 24.84 44.55
C LYS A 644 -11.14 23.80 43.71
N LEU A 645 -11.08 23.98 42.38
CA LEU A 645 -10.49 22.99 41.48
C LEU A 645 -8.99 22.84 41.72
N ALA A 646 -8.54 21.62 42.02
CA ALA A 646 -7.13 21.31 42.20
C ALA A 646 -6.44 21.08 40.85
N ILE A 647 -5.68 22.08 40.38
CA ILE A 647 -4.86 21.96 39.17
C ILE A 647 -3.42 21.60 39.60
N ALA A 648 -3.07 20.32 39.51
CA ALA A 648 -1.79 19.78 39.93
C ALA A 648 -0.65 20.07 38.94
N GLY A 649 -0.96 20.34 37.68
CA GLY A 649 0.05 20.77 36.72
C GLY A 649 -0.52 21.14 35.35
N ILE A 650 0.28 21.91 34.61
CA ILE A 650 0.05 22.22 33.20
C ILE A 650 1.38 22.08 32.44
N TYR A 651 1.32 21.64 31.19
CA TYR A 651 2.49 21.49 30.34
C TYR A 651 2.13 21.60 28.85
N SER A 652 2.76 22.56 28.17
CA SER A 652 2.74 22.67 26.71
C SER A 652 3.95 21.95 26.11
N PRO A 653 3.75 20.86 25.34
CA PRO A 653 4.87 20.21 24.66
C PRO A 653 5.30 21.00 23.41
N PRO A 654 6.57 20.89 22.99
CA PRO A 654 7.02 21.50 21.76
C PRO A 654 6.27 20.93 20.54
N PHE A 655 6.13 21.73 19.47
CA PHE A 655 5.48 21.33 18.22
C PHE A 655 6.34 20.40 17.34
N ARG A 656 6.97 19.41 17.96
CA ARG A 656 7.80 18.35 17.36
C ARG A 656 7.77 17.10 18.24
N PRO A 657 8.19 15.93 17.74
CA PRO A 657 8.41 14.76 18.59
C PRO A 657 9.37 15.08 19.76
N LEU A 658 9.07 14.50 20.93
CA LEU A 658 9.91 14.61 22.12
C LEU A 658 11.17 13.75 21.95
N LYS A 659 12.30 14.23 22.47
CA LYS A 659 13.48 13.39 22.69
C LYS A 659 13.23 12.47 23.89
N LYS A 660 13.99 11.37 23.99
CA LYS A 660 13.88 10.42 25.11
C LYS A 660 13.96 11.11 26.48
N GLN A 661 14.96 11.97 26.67
CA GLN A 661 15.12 12.74 27.91
C GLN A 661 13.92 13.66 28.21
N GLU A 662 13.43 14.42 27.22
CA GLU A 662 12.25 15.28 27.39
C GLU A 662 10.99 14.47 27.73
N LYS A 663 10.87 13.26 27.19
CA LYS A 663 9.79 12.34 27.53
C LYS A 663 9.88 11.87 28.98
N ASP A 664 11.06 11.47 29.42
CA ASP A 664 11.30 11.01 30.80
C ASP A 664 11.01 12.14 31.81
N GLU A 665 11.44 13.37 31.52
CA GLU A 665 11.14 14.57 32.31
C GLU A 665 9.63 14.86 32.39
N VAL A 666 8.89 14.70 31.29
CA VAL A 666 7.44 14.87 31.27
C VAL A 666 6.74 13.80 32.11
N VAL A 667 7.17 12.54 32.01
CA VAL A 667 6.64 11.44 32.82
C VAL A 667 6.85 11.71 34.31
N GLU A 668 8.06 12.09 34.69
CA GLU A 668 8.41 12.44 36.08
C GLU A 668 7.53 13.59 36.59
N LYS A 669 7.39 14.67 35.79
CA LYS A 669 6.54 15.81 36.15
C LYS A 669 5.08 15.43 36.36
N ILE A 670 4.54 14.56 35.50
CA ILE A 670 3.15 14.09 35.63
C ILE A 670 2.99 13.23 36.89
N ASN A 671 3.87 12.24 37.10
CA ASN A 671 3.78 11.35 38.27
C ASN A 671 3.98 12.12 39.58
N ALA A 672 4.95 13.03 39.65
CA ALA A 672 5.21 13.88 40.82
C ALA A 672 4.05 14.83 41.15
N SER A 673 3.21 15.18 40.17
CA SER A 673 2.03 16.01 40.41
C SER A 673 0.93 15.28 41.22
N GLY A 674 0.96 13.94 41.23
CA GLY A 674 -0.08 13.12 41.82
C GLY A 674 -1.45 13.32 41.17
N ALA A 675 -1.53 13.74 39.92
CA ALA A 675 -2.82 13.99 39.28
C ALA A 675 -3.68 12.72 39.20
N ASP A 676 -4.96 12.86 39.52
CA ASP A 676 -5.94 11.77 39.41
C ASP A 676 -6.52 11.73 37.98
N ILE A 677 -6.61 12.90 37.34
CA ILE A 677 -7.08 13.08 35.96
C ILE A 677 -6.03 13.79 35.12
N ILE A 678 -5.63 13.19 34.00
CA ILE A 678 -4.75 13.79 33.00
C ILE A 678 -5.56 14.12 31.75
N TRP A 679 -5.58 15.38 31.36
CA TRP A 679 -6.20 15.85 30.13
C TRP A 679 -5.15 15.99 29.02
N CYS A 680 -5.41 15.38 27.86
CA CYS A 680 -4.55 15.51 26.67
C CYS A 680 -5.24 16.30 25.55
N GLY A 681 -4.64 17.43 25.16
CA GLY A 681 -5.15 18.38 24.18
C GLY A 681 -4.35 18.47 22.87
N LEU A 682 -3.87 17.32 22.33
CA LEU A 682 -3.07 17.29 21.10
C LEU A 682 -3.89 17.11 19.81
N GLY A 683 -5.14 16.63 19.93
CA GLY A 683 -6.00 16.27 18.81
C GLY A 683 -5.75 14.86 18.27
N THR A 684 -6.81 14.20 17.80
CA THR A 684 -6.74 12.89 17.13
C THR A 684 -6.05 13.01 15.76
N PRO A 685 -5.10 12.11 15.43
CA PRO A 685 -4.76 10.86 16.14
C PRO A 685 -3.58 11.01 17.11
N LYS A 686 -2.91 12.16 17.16
CA LYS A 686 -1.67 12.38 17.93
C LYS A 686 -1.87 12.13 19.43
N GLN A 687 -2.98 12.62 19.97
CA GLN A 687 -3.33 12.41 21.38
C GLN A 687 -3.46 10.92 21.72
N ASP A 688 -4.02 10.12 20.81
CA ASP A 688 -4.34 8.72 21.06
C ASP A 688 -3.05 7.87 21.07
N TYR A 689 -2.14 8.16 20.13
CA TYR A 689 -0.78 7.61 20.15
C TYR A 689 0.02 8.04 21.37
N TRP A 690 -0.07 9.31 21.76
CA TRP A 690 0.56 9.80 22.99
C TRP A 690 0.04 9.05 24.22
N VAL A 691 -1.27 8.82 24.33
CA VAL A 691 -1.81 8.02 25.44
C VAL A 691 -1.27 6.59 25.41
N SER A 692 -1.24 5.94 24.24
CA SER A 692 -0.71 4.58 24.11
C SER A 692 0.75 4.47 24.56
N GLU A 693 1.55 5.50 24.30
CA GLU A 693 2.96 5.56 24.63
C GLU A 693 3.23 5.93 26.09
N PHE A 694 2.45 6.87 26.65
CA PHE A 694 2.67 7.40 28.01
C PHE A 694 1.94 6.59 29.08
N ARG A 695 0.75 6.05 28.81
CA ARG A 695 -0.07 5.35 29.82
C ARG A 695 0.67 4.25 30.60
N PRO A 696 1.54 3.40 29.99
CA PRO A 696 2.31 2.41 30.74
C PRO A 696 3.33 3.02 31.71
N LEU A 697 3.75 4.27 31.49
CA LEU A 697 4.77 4.98 32.26
C LEU A 697 4.19 5.85 33.38
N LEU A 698 2.88 6.09 33.37
CA LEU A 698 2.20 6.96 34.34
C LEU A 698 1.64 6.19 35.52
N GLU A 699 1.55 6.82 36.68
CA GLU A 699 1.06 6.24 37.94
C GLU A 699 -0.35 6.74 38.30
N GLY A 700 -1.28 5.83 38.59
CA GLY A 700 -2.58 6.11 39.22
C GLY A 700 -3.64 6.92 38.45
N SER A 701 -3.33 7.55 37.32
CA SER A 701 -4.26 8.51 36.70
C SER A 701 -5.16 7.95 35.59
N VAL A 702 -6.39 8.46 35.51
CA VAL A 702 -7.26 8.31 34.33
C VAL A 702 -6.87 9.36 33.30
N ILE A 703 -6.72 8.96 32.04
CA ILE A 703 -6.32 9.85 30.94
C ILE A 703 -7.50 10.12 30.01
N LEU A 704 -7.84 11.39 29.79
CA LEU A 704 -8.90 11.82 28.88
C LEU A 704 -8.33 12.67 27.74
N ALA A 705 -8.52 12.21 26.51
CA ALA A 705 -8.00 12.90 25.33
C ALA A 705 -9.10 13.76 24.67
N VAL A 706 -9.12 15.07 25.00
CA VAL A 706 -10.22 16.00 24.66
C VAL A 706 -9.95 16.88 23.43
N GLY A 707 -8.78 16.77 22.82
CA GLY A 707 -8.42 17.50 21.60
C GLY A 707 -8.65 19.01 21.74
N ALA A 708 -9.57 19.57 20.94
CA ALA A 708 -9.87 21.00 20.93
C ALA A 708 -10.62 21.51 22.18
N GLY A 709 -10.89 20.66 23.18
CA GLY A 709 -11.54 21.05 24.43
C GLY A 709 -10.86 22.22 25.14
N PHE A 710 -9.52 22.25 25.16
CA PHE A 710 -8.76 23.35 25.75
C PHE A 710 -9.04 24.67 25.04
N ASN A 711 -9.05 24.66 23.71
CA ASN A 711 -9.28 25.86 22.92
C ASN A 711 -10.68 26.44 23.11
N PHE A 712 -11.70 25.60 23.29
CA PHE A 712 -13.06 26.05 23.57
C PHE A 712 -13.15 26.71 24.94
N HIS A 713 -12.60 26.08 25.97
CA HIS A 713 -12.68 26.59 27.35
C HIS A 713 -11.71 27.75 27.62
N ALA A 714 -10.63 27.87 26.85
CA ALA A 714 -9.78 29.06 26.81
C ALA A 714 -10.42 30.24 26.04
N GLY A 715 -11.59 30.03 25.39
CA GLY A 715 -12.28 31.07 24.61
C GLY A 715 -11.64 31.40 23.25
N SER A 716 -10.66 30.60 22.81
CA SER A 716 -9.94 30.83 21.54
C SER A 716 -10.71 30.36 20.30
N VAL A 717 -11.73 29.49 20.47
CA VAL A 717 -12.57 28.96 19.40
C VAL A 717 -14.04 29.04 19.79
N ARG A 718 -14.91 29.44 18.85
CA ARG A 718 -16.36 29.51 19.07
C ARG A 718 -17.00 28.11 19.02
N GLN A 719 -17.84 27.80 20.01
CA GLN A 719 -18.71 26.62 19.98
C GLN A 719 -19.97 26.89 19.15
N ALA A 720 -20.55 25.83 18.59
CA ALA A 720 -21.83 25.91 17.90
C ALA A 720 -22.97 26.17 18.90
N PRO A 721 -24.05 26.87 18.51
CA PRO A 721 -25.25 27.00 19.34
C PRO A 721 -25.80 25.64 19.79
N ARG A 722 -26.29 25.55 21.03
CA ARG A 722 -26.75 24.29 21.65
C ARG A 722 -27.83 23.57 20.84
N TRP A 723 -28.74 24.31 20.17
CA TRP A 723 -29.76 23.70 19.30
C TRP A 723 -29.13 23.00 18.08
N MET A 724 -28.11 23.61 17.45
CA MET A 724 -27.39 23.00 16.32
C MET A 724 -26.65 21.74 16.75
N MET A 725 -26.01 21.77 17.93
CA MET A 725 -25.32 20.62 18.50
C MET A 725 -26.28 19.45 18.72
N LYS A 726 -27.48 19.71 19.28
CA LYS A 726 -28.52 18.70 19.53
C LYS A 726 -29.12 18.13 18.23
N SER A 727 -29.26 18.96 17.19
CA SER A 727 -29.76 18.54 15.88
C SER A 727 -28.70 17.87 14.99
N GLY A 728 -27.44 17.78 15.43
CA GLY A 728 -26.35 17.19 14.64
C GLY A 728 -25.79 18.12 13.54
N LEU A 729 -26.06 19.42 13.61
CA LEU A 729 -25.61 20.45 12.65
C LEU A 729 -24.29 21.13 13.02
N GLU A 730 -23.63 20.69 14.10
CA GLU A 730 -22.34 21.27 14.53
C GLU A 730 -21.26 21.18 13.44
N TRP A 731 -21.25 20.11 12.64
CA TRP A 731 -20.28 19.96 11.54
C TRP A 731 -20.41 21.09 10.52
N LEU A 732 -21.64 21.53 10.22
CA LEU A 732 -21.91 22.60 9.26
C LEU A 732 -21.43 23.94 9.82
N PHE A 733 -21.74 24.22 11.09
CA PHE A 733 -21.23 25.41 11.79
C PHE A 733 -19.70 25.45 11.75
N ARG A 734 -19.04 24.34 12.09
CA ARG A 734 -17.58 24.25 12.11
C ARG A 734 -16.96 24.35 10.72
N LEU A 735 -17.61 23.83 9.69
CA LEU A 735 -17.18 23.98 8.30
C LEU A 735 -17.23 25.44 7.85
N ILE A 736 -18.26 26.19 8.25
CA ILE A 736 -18.41 27.62 7.92
C ILE A 736 -17.37 28.47 8.67
N VAL A 737 -17.10 28.16 9.94
CA VAL A 737 -16.15 28.92 10.77
C VAL A 737 -14.69 28.60 10.40
N GLU A 738 -14.38 27.35 10.06
CA GLU A 738 -13.01 26.89 9.79
C GLU A 738 -12.86 26.15 8.43
N PRO A 739 -13.29 26.73 7.29
CA PRO A 739 -13.42 26.00 6.02
C PRO A 739 -12.08 25.46 5.52
N ARG A 740 -11.00 26.25 5.64
CA ARG A 740 -9.65 25.84 5.20
C ARG A 740 -9.14 24.61 5.94
N ARG A 741 -9.50 24.46 7.22
CA ARG A 741 -9.03 23.37 8.08
C ARG A 741 -9.92 22.13 8.00
N LEU A 742 -11.25 22.31 7.97
CA LEU A 742 -12.20 21.22 8.20
C LEU A 742 -12.93 20.70 6.96
N TRP A 743 -12.75 21.30 5.77
CA TRP A 743 -13.43 20.84 4.56
C TRP A 743 -13.17 19.38 4.21
N ARG A 744 -11.92 18.89 4.33
CA ARG A 744 -11.61 17.47 4.06
C ARG A 744 -12.31 16.56 5.06
N ARG A 745 -12.25 16.91 6.33
CA ARG A 745 -12.89 16.15 7.42
C ARG A 745 -14.38 15.98 7.18
N TYR A 746 -15.08 17.04 6.75
CA TYR A 746 -16.54 16.95 6.60
C TYR A 746 -16.99 16.51 5.20
N LEU A 747 -16.43 17.07 4.12
CA LEU A 747 -16.87 16.75 2.75
C LEU A 747 -16.37 15.40 2.25
N ILE A 748 -15.23 14.90 2.78
CA ILE A 748 -14.68 13.58 2.44
C ILE A 748 -14.92 12.60 3.58
N GLY A 749 -14.69 13.02 4.83
CA GLY A 749 -14.81 12.14 5.99
C GLY A 749 -16.25 11.72 6.30
N ASN A 750 -17.25 12.62 6.25
CA ASN A 750 -18.65 12.22 6.56
C ASN A 750 -19.21 11.17 5.58
N PRO A 751 -19.04 11.28 4.25
CA PRO A 751 -19.45 10.21 3.32
C PRO A 751 -18.73 8.88 3.60
N ARG A 752 -17.44 8.94 3.95
CA ARG A 752 -16.68 7.73 4.33
C ARG A 752 -17.22 7.11 5.61
N PHE A 753 -17.55 7.91 6.62
CA PHE A 753 -18.16 7.42 7.86
C PHE A 753 -19.44 6.64 7.56
N LEU A 754 -20.36 7.21 6.80
CA LEU A 754 -21.62 6.55 6.42
C LEU A 754 -21.37 5.25 5.62
N PHE A 755 -20.42 5.29 4.68
CA PHE A 755 -20.06 4.10 3.90
C PHE A 755 -19.49 2.98 4.78
N HIS A 756 -18.65 3.34 5.73
CA HIS A 756 -17.99 2.40 6.62
C HIS A 756 -18.94 1.81 7.68
N THR A 757 -19.93 2.58 8.16
CA THR A 757 -20.94 2.15 9.13
C THR A 757 -22.23 1.60 8.52
N ARG A 758 -22.32 1.54 7.17
CA ARG A 758 -23.54 1.10 6.45
C ARG A 758 -24.05 -0.28 6.86
N LYS A 759 -23.14 -1.21 7.19
CA LYS A 759 -23.53 -2.56 7.60
C LYS A 759 -24.23 -2.52 8.94
N GLN A 760 -23.68 -1.79 9.90
CA GLN A 760 -24.25 -1.58 11.24
C GLN A 760 -25.61 -0.88 11.16
N TRP A 761 -25.78 0.05 10.21
CA TRP A 761 -27.08 0.70 9.98
C TRP A 761 -28.17 -0.26 9.48
N ASN A 762 -27.76 -1.26 8.68
CA ASN A 762 -28.64 -2.23 8.03
C ASN A 762 -28.84 -3.52 8.84
N SER A 763 -27.89 -3.90 9.70
CA SER A 763 -27.88 -5.20 10.39
C SER A 763 -28.84 -5.27 11.57
N SER A 764 -29.16 -4.14 12.21
CA SER A 764 -30.00 -4.12 13.42
C SER A 764 -31.50 -4.04 13.13
N SER A 765 -31.94 -4.30 11.89
CA SER A 765 -33.36 -4.32 11.47
C SER A 765 -34.03 -5.70 11.57
N ARG A 766 -33.45 -6.64 12.33
CA ARG A 766 -34.06 -7.94 12.62
C ARG A 766 -34.14 -8.17 14.10
#